data_AF-A0A7Z9Y1S9-F1
#
_entry.id   AF-A0A7Z9Y1S9-F1
#
_cell.length_a   1.000
_cell.length_b   1.000
_cell.length_c   1.000
_cell.angle_alpha   90.00
_cell.angle_beta   90.00
_cell.angle_gamma   90.00
#
_symmetry.space_group_name_H-M   'P 1'
#
loop_
_entity.id
_entity.type
_entity.pdbx_description
1 polymer ?
#
loop_
_entity_poly.entity_id
_entity_poly.type
_entity_poly.pdbx_seq_one_letter_code
_entity_poly.pdbx_strand_id
1 'polypeptide(L)'
;MTKQFASSMVAATCSSSVRYGAKRPWLTNLIRPVPDTAQNTGRRMQTRAKEPDRTRLTAVHKKNILVFLAFLGLAVLMTWPTLAKWNSEWAGGRSDLLVHQWTFWWIKEALSAGQNPFYTTLLYYPNGVSLLTHNIAWLNIAFWLPLQALIGEIAAYNIIFIFIYALNGFAMYLFAAELIEQRSAAFIAGLIFAFWPYTLSHHDHPNLILTFAVPLALLYLYRTARQPNWRHALLTAVFLALIGFSRLQHLALAGLIIALFAAWLLATIPDARSRQTIKMLALAGSLALLFMLPITMPLVYNQLTRSNPEDVAIIEPDNGRTDLAAYLIPSPDNTFWGDQIKPIYAPYAASWNYTPFLGYMTLLLAGLGLLFRFRQTRFWLLLAIIYILLALGPELAVNGQIYPDAPLPYNLIEGTLLGDFIRRPHRLNVFLALPVAMMAGWGVTVFNRQQRLKPGVITAVIAAIILIEYSTLPFTTSPTERIAWNEKLAAEPGDFAVLDIPSHNRSFDKWYMVYQIQHGKPIVGGHVSRMPREAFDFIKTVPILDSILQNDARADFNITNVTEQMRLLSQANVRYLVLHKQFANEGLQAMWRDWLTYAPTYEDEDVIVYHTAPQAGQDFIIEQSLTPEIGLIRAGFAPSDAVQGGTIKVDARWGSTAVPGTAYNVCFWLQDGNQKTRIGNCQPVSEAWPTDKWQANELLRGSYTLWLEETMPPGDYQLQIALAEGGKIVGDTAVLGPVAIHPFNPANETNANWQDKITLRGYDLAQTDNTLQLTFYWQGKRPLNDSYKRFVHVINPETGEIVAQSDAIPRNWTYPTTAWEPGEIVRDVAEIPLDGVADGRYQIWLGLTHELSGDRLTVSDGAGQTDERLLLTTIDK
;
A
#
# COMPACT_ATOMS: atom_id res chain seq x y z
N MET A 1 41.87 0.16 -72.27
CA MET A 1 41.17 0.46 -71.00
C MET A 1 40.45 -0.82 -70.58
N THR A 2 40.65 -1.48 -69.44
CA THR A 2 41.72 -1.43 -68.41
C THR A 2 41.70 -2.81 -67.72
N LYS A 3 42.52 -3.78 -68.15
CA LYS A 3 43.74 -4.29 -67.44
C LYS A 3 43.54 -4.67 -65.95
N GLN A 4 43.99 -5.83 -65.44
CA GLN A 4 44.64 -7.01 -66.04
C GLN A 4 44.60 -8.23 -65.07
N PHE A 5 44.83 -9.45 -65.58
CA PHE A 5 44.73 -10.74 -64.86
C PHE A 5 46.09 -11.29 -64.33
N ALA A 6 46.01 -12.25 -63.39
CA ALA A 6 46.88 -13.44 -63.20
C ALA A 6 48.31 -13.39 -62.55
N SER A 7 48.41 -14.06 -61.39
CA SER A 7 49.24 -15.26 -61.07
C SER A 7 50.75 -15.38 -61.41
N SER A 8 51.60 -15.59 -60.37
CA SER A 8 52.66 -16.64 -60.23
C SER A 8 53.50 -16.37 -58.95
N MET A 9 53.69 -17.29 -57.98
CA MET A 9 54.59 -18.47 -57.87
C MET A 9 56.08 -18.22 -57.48
N VAL A 10 56.43 -18.64 -56.25
CA VAL A 10 57.59 -19.50 -55.86
C VAL A 10 59.02 -18.93 -55.62
N ALA A 11 59.54 -19.27 -54.41
CA ALA A 11 60.93 -19.59 -53.99
C ALA A 11 61.98 -18.56 -53.46
N ALA A 12 62.80 -19.11 -52.53
CA ALA A 12 64.24 -18.88 -52.28
C ALA A 12 64.76 -17.73 -51.35
N THR A 13 64.94 -18.09 -50.07
CA THR A 13 66.19 -18.01 -49.27
C THR A 13 67.22 -16.85 -49.36
N CYS A 14 67.38 -16.19 -48.20
CA CYS A 14 68.66 -15.94 -47.46
C CYS A 14 69.60 -14.76 -47.81
N SER A 15 70.16 -14.17 -46.73
CA SER A 15 71.19 -13.09 -46.66
C SER A 15 70.70 -11.69 -47.10
N SER A 16 71.24 -10.54 -46.65
CA SER A 16 72.38 -10.26 -45.76
C SER A 16 72.23 -8.92 -44.98
N SER A 17 73.26 -8.60 -44.19
CA SER A 17 73.49 -7.53 -43.19
C SER A 17 73.29 -6.03 -43.53
N VAL A 18 73.29 -5.22 -42.44
CA VAL A 18 73.76 -3.80 -42.21
C VAL A 18 72.64 -2.94 -41.59
N ARG A 19 72.62 -2.49 -40.32
CA ARG A 19 73.52 -1.74 -39.38
C ARG A 19 73.45 -0.19 -39.42
N TYR A 20 73.39 0.39 -38.21
CA TYR A 20 73.37 1.82 -37.77
C TYR A 20 72.01 2.55 -37.90
N GLY A 21 71.51 3.37 -36.95
CA GLY A 21 71.84 3.75 -35.56
C GLY A 21 70.69 4.67 -35.04
N ALA A 22 70.63 5.33 -33.88
CA ALA A 22 71.35 5.38 -32.58
C ALA A 22 70.37 6.05 -31.56
N LYS A 23 70.54 6.14 -30.22
CA LYS A 23 71.67 5.89 -29.30
C LYS A 23 71.18 5.28 -27.95
N ARG A 24 71.27 6.00 -26.81
CA ARG A 24 70.90 5.71 -25.38
C ARG A 24 70.84 7.06 -24.61
N PRO A 25 70.50 7.21 -23.29
CA PRO A 25 70.22 6.24 -22.19
C PRO A 25 68.80 6.46 -21.56
N TRP A 26 68.33 5.87 -20.45
CA TRP A 26 68.92 5.33 -19.21
C TRP A 26 68.07 4.19 -18.62
N LEU A 27 68.71 3.16 -18.03
CA LEU A 27 68.33 2.43 -16.81
C LEU A 27 69.08 1.09 -16.71
N THR A 28 70.03 1.01 -15.78
CA THR A 28 70.70 -0.23 -15.36
C THR A 28 70.79 -0.23 -13.86
N ASN A 29 70.18 -1.22 -13.20
CA ASN A 29 70.68 -1.86 -11.97
C ASN A 29 69.79 -3.06 -11.60
N LEU A 30 70.35 -3.98 -10.79
CA LEU A 30 69.71 -5.18 -10.20
C LEU A 30 69.54 -6.44 -11.09
N ILE A 31 70.63 -7.00 -11.59
CA ILE A 31 70.81 -8.47 -11.64
C ILE A 31 72.25 -8.81 -11.20
N ARG A 32 72.41 -9.69 -10.20
CA ARG A 32 73.65 -10.45 -9.94
C ARG A 32 73.44 -11.90 -10.41
N PRO A 33 74.45 -12.58 -10.97
CA PRO A 33 74.31 -13.93 -11.50
C PRO A 33 74.42 -15.02 -10.42
N VAL A 34 73.85 -16.18 -10.70
CA VAL A 34 74.11 -17.47 -10.04
C VAL A 34 74.75 -18.40 -11.08
N PRO A 35 75.80 -19.17 -10.76
CA PRO A 35 76.56 -19.91 -11.78
C PRO A 35 75.93 -21.25 -12.17
N ASP A 36 76.17 -21.66 -13.43
CA ASP A 36 75.81 -22.95 -14.00
C ASP A 36 76.54 -24.14 -13.37
N THR A 37 75.82 -25.26 -13.16
CA THR A 37 76.41 -26.61 -13.23
C THR A 37 75.47 -27.61 -13.94
N ALA A 38 75.90 -27.95 -15.16
CA ALA A 38 75.62 -29.14 -15.98
C ALA A 38 74.50 -30.16 -15.63
N GLN A 39 73.66 -30.42 -16.63
CA GLN A 39 73.29 -31.73 -17.20
C GLN A 39 72.99 -32.93 -16.26
N ASN A 40 71.78 -33.52 -16.36
CA ASN A 40 71.46 -34.64 -17.29
C ASN A 40 70.27 -35.51 -16.79
N THR A 41 69.68 -36.27 -17.73
CA THR A 41 68.71 -37.37 -17.59
C THR A 41 67.27 -37.03 -17.16
N GLY A 42 66.33 -37.32 -18.06
CA GLY A 42 64.90 -37.18 -17.78
C GLY A 42 64.34 -38.37 -16.99
N ARG A 43 63.52 -38.08 -15.97
CA ARG A 43 62.59 -39.04 -15.37
C ARG A 43 61.17 -38.50 -15.43
N ARG A 44 60.32 -39.21 -16.17
CA ARG A 44 58.88 -38.93 -16.32
C ARG A 44 58.17 -39.23 -15.00
N MET A 45 58.14 -38.24 -14.09
CA MET A 45 57.52 -38.39 -12.77
C MET A 45 55.99 -38.49 -12.93
N GLN A 46 55.46 -39.72 -12.86
CA GLN A 46 54.02 -39.93 -12.71
C GLN A 46 53.58 -39.39 -11.35
N THR A 47 52.86 -38.26 -11.36
CA THR A 47 52.19 -37.72 -10.17
C THR A 47 51.01 -38.61 -9.79
N ARG A 48 51.31 -39.67 -9.05
CA ARG A 48 50.31 -40.55 -8.41
C ARG A 48 49.43 -39.69 -7.52
N ALA A 49 48.16 -39.52 -7.89
CA ALA A 49 47.20 -38.75 -7.11
C ALA A 49 47.08 -39.35 -5.70
N LYS A 50 47.42 -38.57 -4.67
CA LYS A 50 47.15 -38.96 -3.28
C LYS A 50 45.64 -38.88 -3.05
N GLU A 51 45.03 -39.98 -2.64
CA GLU A 51 43.66 -39.97 -2.13
C GLU A 51 43.56 -39.00 -0.93
N PRO A 52 42.46 -38.23 -0.82
CA PRO A 52 42.26 -37.33 0.30
C PRO A 52 41.98 -38.11 1.59
N ASP A 53 42.82 -37.89 2.58
CA ASP A 53 42.76 -38.49 3.91
C ASP A 53 41.37 -38.31 4.57
N ARG A 54 40.64 -39.41 4.76
CA ARG A 54 39.23 -39.44 5.24
C ARG A 54 39.08 -38.77 6.62
N THR A 55 40.12 -38.79 7.45
CA THR A 55 40.11 -38.14 8.77
C THR A 55 40.12 -36.60 8.68
N ARG A 56 40.82 -36.03 7.69
CA ARG A 56 40.81 -34.57 7.45
C ARG A 56 39.47 -34.11 6.91
N LEU A 57 38.88 -34.87 5.99
CA LEU A 57 37.54 -34.59 5.45
C LEU A 57 36.49 -34.55 6.56
N THR A 58 36.42 -35.59 7.39
CA THR A 58 35.44 -35.66 8.51
C THR A 58 35.63 -34.54 9.54
N ALA A 59 36.87 -34.16 9.85
CA ALA A 59 37.16 -33.03 10.75
C ALA A 59 36.71 -31.66 10.18
N VAL A 60 36.79 -31.45 8.86
CA VAL A 60 36.28 -30.22 8.21
C VAL A 60 34.75 -30.18 8.25
N HIS A 61 34.08 -31.29 7.94
CA HIS A 61 32.60 -31.37 7.97
C HIS A 61 32.05 -31.08 9.37
N LYS A 62 32.60 -31.72 10.43
CA LYS A 62 32.20 -31.46 11.83
C LYS A 62 32.29 -29.98 12.20
N LYS A 63 33.37 -29.30 11.80
CA LYS A 63 33.57 -27.87 12.08
C LYS A 63 32.62 -26.97 11.30
N ASN A 64 32.24 -27.33 10.07
CA ASN A 64 31.28 -26.55 9.30
C ASN A 64 29.85 -26.70 9.84
N ILE A 65 29.48 -27.90 10.32
CA ILE A 65 28.21 -28.13 11.04
C ILE A 65 28.12 -27.24 12.29
N LEU A 66 29.18 -27.16 13.09
CA LEU A 66 29.20 -26.27 14.26
C LEU A 66 29.02 -24.79 13.90
N VAL A 67 29.59 -24.33 12.77
CA VAL A 67 29.39 -22.95 12.30
C VAL A 67 27.95 -22.72 11.82
N PHE A 68 27.36 -23.68 11.10
CA PHE A 68 25.95 -23.60 10.71
C PHE A 68 25.01 -23.56 11.93
N LEU A 69 25.24 -24.41 12.94
CA LEU A 69 24.47 -24.41 14.18
C LEU A 69 24.65 -23.10 14.98
N ALA A 70 25.84 -22.48 14.94
CA ALA A 70 26.04 -21.16 15.52
C ALA A 70 25.23 -20.08 14.79
N PHE A 71 25.20 -20.09 13.45
CA PHE A 71 24.33 -19.20 12.67
C PHE A 71 22.85 -19.43 12.93
N LEU A 72 22.42 -20.68 13.14
CA LEU A 72 21.03 -21.01 13.50
C LEU A 72 20.66 -20.45 14.88
N GLY A 73 21.53 -20.62 15.88
CA GLY A 73 21.34 -20.03 17.22
C GLY A 73 21.31 -18.49 17.19
N LEU A 74 22.18 -17.86 16.40
CA LEU A 74 22.15 -16.42 16.18
C LEU A 74 20.90 -15.96 15.42
N ALA A 75 20.39 -16.74 14.47
CA ALA A 75 19.15 -16.42 13.77
C ALA A 75 17.94 -16.46 14.70
N VAL A 76 17.83 -17.47 15.57
CA VAL A 76 16.83 -17.53 16.64
C VAL A 76 16.93 -16.31 17.58
N LEU A 77 18.15 -15.92 17.96
CA LEU A 77 18.37 -14.75 18.81
C LEU A 77 17.94 -13.44 18.14
N MET A 78 18.39 -13.20 16.90
CA MET A 78 18.14 -11.95 16.15
C MET A 78 16.71 -11.81 15.63
N THR A 79 15.93 -12.90 15.62
CA THR A 79 14.50 -12.89 15.23
C THR A 79 13.57 -13.19 16.41
N TRP A 80 14.06 -13.17 17.65
CA TRP A 80 13.23 -13.37 18.84
C TRP A 80 12.17 -12.27 18.94
N PRO A 81 10.86 -12.58 19.12
CA PRO A 81 10.31 -13.83 19.68
C PRO A 81 9.74 -14.83 18.66
N THR A 82 10.14 -14.82 17.39
CA THR A 82 9.60 -15.70 16.32
C THR A 82 9.50 -17.18 16.73
N LEU A 83 10.51 -17.73 17.41
CA LEU A 83 10.48 -19.12 17.86
C LEU A 83 9.56 -19.38 19.07
N ALA A 84 9.32 -18.37 19.92
CA ALA A 84 8.35 -18.50 21.02
C ALA A 84 6.91 -18.47 20.49
N LYS A 85 6.65 -17.65 19.47
CA LYS A 85 5.35 -17.48 18.81
C LYS A 85 5.16 -18.37 17.58
N TRP A 86 5.98 -19.43 17.46
CA TRP A 86 6.21 -20.19 16.23
C TRP A 86 4.95 -20.69 15.53
N ASN A 87 3.86 -21.00 16.25
CA ASN A 87 2.61 -21.50 15.67
C ASN A 87 1.40 -20.55 15.83
N SER A 88 1.58 -19.34 16.37
CA SER A 88 0.49 -18.41 16.67
C SER A 88 0.55 -17.08 15.91
N GLU A 89 1.75 -16.66 15.50
CA GLU A 89 1.97 -15.41 14.76
C GLU A 89 2.96 -15.66 13.62
N TRP A 90 2.87 -14.92 12.51
CA TRP A 90 3.87 -14.96 11.45
C TRP A 90 5.03 -14.00 11.75
N ALA A 91 6.26 -14.39 11.40
CA ALA A 91 7.40 -13.48 11.35
C ALA A 91 7.23 -12.44 10.22
N GLY A 92 7.36 -11.16 10.58
CA GLY A 92 7.10 -10.02 9.70
C GLY A 92 5.86 -9.22 10.10
N GLY A 93 5.54 -8.22 9.27
CA GLY A 93 4.54 -7.20 9.51
C GLY A 93 3.22 -7.48 8.78
N ARG A 94 2.42 -6.41 8.62
CA ARG A 94 1.01 -6.47 8.20
C ARG A 94 0.77 -5.94 6.78
N SER A 95 1.81 -5.84 5.94
CA SER A 95 1.68 -5.35 4.55
C SER A 95 1.87 -6.48 3.52
N ASP A 96 2.97 -6.50 2.77
CA ASP A 96 3.19 -7.47 1.68
C ASP A 96 3.29 -8.93 2.18
N LEU A 97 3.51 -9.15 3.48
CA LEU A 97 3.48 -10.47 4.10
C LEU A 97 2.13 -11.19 3.88
N LEU A 98 1.01 -10.47 4.04
CA LEU A 98 -0.34 -11.04 3.96
C LEU A 98 -0.61 -11.65 2.57
N VAL A 99 -0.19 -10.94 1.52
CA VAL A 99 -0.22 -11.40 0.12
C VAL A 99 0.63 -12.66 -0.06
N HIS A 100 1.80 -12.72 0.58
CA HIS A 100 2.65 -13.91 0.55
C HIS A 100 2.01 -15.11 1.26
N GLN A 101 1.37 -14.95 2.43
CA GLN A 101 0.69 -16.06 3.12
C GLN A 101 -0.47 -16.61 2.28
N TRP A 102 -1.30 -15.74 1.70
CA TRP A 102 -2.33 -16.16 0.74
C TRP A 102 -1.74 -16.89 -0.46
N THR A 103 -0.60 -16.42 -0.99
CA THR A 103 0.07 -17.08 -2.13
C THR A 103 0.59 -18.47 -1.75
N PHE A 104 1.07 -18.68 -0.52
CA PHE A 104 1.52 -20.01 -0.06
C PHE A 104 0.33 -20.98 0.02
N TRP A 105 -0.79 -20.52 0.59
CA TRP A 105 -2.05 -21.27 0.63
C TRP A 105 -2.57 -21.58 -0.79
N TRP A 106 -2.74 -20.57 -1.65
CA TRP A 106 -3.21 -20.74 -3.03
C TRP A 106 -2.36 -21.75 -3.82
N ILE A 107 -1.02 -21.68 -3.73
CA ILE A 107 -0.16 -22.62 -4.45
C ILE A 107 -0.30 -24.05 -3.91
N LYS A 108 -0.51 -24.23 -2.59
CA LYS A 108 -0.83 -25.55 -1.99
C LYS A 108 -2.16 -26.08 -2.52
N GLU A 109 -3.22 -25.28 -2.51
CA GLU A 109 -4.55 -25.70 -2.98
C GLU A 109 -4.54 -25.99 -4.49
N ALA A 110 -3.97 -25.10 -5.31
CA ALA A 110 -3.87 -25.28 -6.76
C ALA A 110 -3.10 -26.56 -7.13
N LEU A 111 -1.94 -26.81 -6.50
CA LEU A 111 -1.17 -28.03 -6.75
C LEU A 111 -1.91 -29.30 -6.26
N SER A 112 -2.62 -29.22 -5.14
CA SER A 112 -3.39 -30.36 -4.58
C SER A 112 -4.60 -30.70 -5.44
N ALA A 113 -5.24 -29.70 -6.04
CA ALA A 113 -6.37 -29.85 -6.96
C ALA A 113 -5.98 -30.07 -8.43
N GLY A 114 -4.67 -30.09 -8.76
CA GLY A 114 -4.18 -30.23 -10.14
C GLY A 114 -4.47 -29.01 -11.04
N GLN A 115 -4.76 -27.85 -10.45
CA GLN A 115 -5.07 -26.60 -11.14
C GLN A 115 -3.80 -25.86 -11.58
N ASN A 116 -3.96 -24.88 -12.48
CA ASN A 116 -2.88 -24.01 -12.90
C ASN A 116 -2.54 -22.99 -11.78
N PRO A 117 -1.34 -23.02 -11.16
CA PRO A 117 -0.99 -22.09 -10.09
C PRO A 117 -0.92 -20.62 -10.55
N PHE A 118 -0.84 -20.36 -11.86
CA PHE A 118 -0.70 -19.02 -12.44
C PHE A 118 -2.03 -18.32 -12.78
N TYR A 119 -3.18 -18.87 -12.42
CA TYR A 119 -4.48 -18.21 -12.59
C TYR A 119 -5.46 -18.67 -11.51
N THR A 120 -6.18 -17.75 -10.89
CA THR A 120 -7.15 -18.05 -9.84
C THR A 120 -8.52 -17.44 -10.14
N THR A 121 -9.59 -18.12 -9.73
CA THR A 121 -10.96 -17.59 -9.70
C THR A 121 -11.37 -17.10 -8.30
N LEU A 122 -10.47 -17.20 -7.31
CA LEU A 122 -10.74 -16.79 -5.93
C LEU A 122 -10.62 -15.28 -5.70
N LEU A 123 -9.87 -14.57 -6.55
CA LEU A 123 -9.73 -13.10 -6.51
C LEU A 123 -10.34 -12.51 -7.78
N TYR A 124 -10.90 -11.31 -7.70
CA TYR A 124 -11.60 -10.66 -8.83
C TYR A 124 -12.70 -11.54 -9.42
N TYR A 125 -13.46 -12.19 -8.55
CA TYR A 125 -14.61 -12.99 -8.92
C TYR A 125 -15.69 -12.11 -9.59
N PRO A 126 -16.38 -12.57 -10.66
CA PRO A 126 -16.35 -13.91 -11.24
C PRO A 126 -15.27 -14.14 -12.32
N ASN A 127 -14.63 -13.08 -12.82
CA ASN A 127 -13.71 -13.15 -13.97
C ASN A 127 -12.38 -13.86 -13.64
N GLY A 128 -11.97 -13.84 -12.36
CA GLY A 128 -10.67 -14.34 -11.93
C GLY A 128 -9.51 -13.44 -12.36
N VAL A 129 -8.29 -13.84 -12.00
CA VAL A 129 -7.08 -13.06 -12.31
C VAL A 129 -5.87 -13.93 -12.61
N SER A 130 -5.04 -13.46 -13.54
CA SER A 130 -3.74 -14.05 -13.84
C SER A 130 -2.72 -13.70 -12.76
N LEU A 131 -2.01 -14.71 -12.28
CA LEU A 131 -0.89 -14.62 -11.34
C LEU A 131 0.47 -14.78 -12.03
N LEU A 132 0.54 -14.81 -13.37
CA LEU A 132 1.80 -14.92 -14.15
C LEU A 132 2.81 -13.81 -13.81
N THR A 133 2.32 -12.62 -13.50
CA THR A 133 3.10 -11.43 -13.14
C THR A 133 3.08 -11.13 -11.62
N HIS A 134 2.55 -12.05 -10.82
CA HIS A 134 2.48 -11.94 -9.36
C HIS A 134 3.81 -12.32 -8.68
N ASN A 135 4.10 -11.73 -7.52
CA ASN A 135 5.35 -11.95 -6.78
C ASN A 135 5.35 -13.30 -6.02
N ILE A 136 5.40 -14.42 -6.74
CA ILE A 136 5.39 -15.77 -6.13
C ILE A 136 6.77 -16.13 -5.55
N ALA A 137 6.80 -16.50 -4.27
CA ALA A 137 8.01 -16.86 -3.53
C ALA A 137 8.39 -18.34 -3.69
N TRP A 138 8.62 -18.79 -4.93
CA TRP A 138 8.74 -20.21 -5.29
C TRP A 138 9.69 -21.02 -4.39
N LEU A 139 10.88 -20.50 -4.09
CA LEU A 139 11.86 -21.23 -3.28
C LEU A 139 11.46 -21.32 -1.79
N ASN A 140 10.80 -20.30 -1.25
CA ASN A 140 10.23 -20.34 0.10
C ASN A 140 9.09 -21.36 0.18
N ILE A 141 8.19 -21.36 -0.81
CA ILE A 141 7.08 -22.31 -0.92
C ILE A 141 7.60 -23.75 -1.05
N ALA A 142 8.67 -23.97 -1.84
CA ALA A 142 9.29 -25.29 -1.99
C ALA A 142 9.89 -25.85 -0.68
N PHE A 143 10.41 -24.99 0.20
CA PHE A 143 10.81 -25.41 1.55
C PHE A 143 9.60 -25.61 2.48
N TRP A 144 8.53 -24.82 2.29
CA TRP A 144 7.36 -24.78 3.16
C TRP A 144 6.40 -25.95 2.94
N LEU A 145 6.08 -26.31 1.69
CA LEU A 145 5.15 -27.39 1.34
C LEU A 145 5.39 -28.72 2.09
N PRO A 146 6.62 -29.28 2.18
CA PRO A 146 6.85 -30.51 2.94
C PRO A 146 6.84 -30.30 4.45
N LEU A 147 7.15 -29.09 4.94
CA LEU A 147 7.25 -28.80 6.37
C LEU A 147 5.88 -28.50 6.99
N GLN A 148 5.00 -27.79 6.28
CA GLN A 148 3.65 -27.46 6.77
C GLN A 148 2.80 -28.71 7.02
N ALA A 149 3.00 -29.77 6.22
CA ALA A 149 2.35 -31.07 6.41
C ALA A 149 2.79 -31.81 7.70
N LEU A 150 3.91 -31.40 8.32
CA LEU A 150 4.46 -32.03 9.52
C LEU A 150 4.20 -31.23 10.80
N ILE A 151 4.24 -29.89 10.72
CA ILE A 151 4.18 -29.01 11.90
C ILE A 151 3.13 -27.88 11.82
N GLY A 152 2.38 -27.80 10.72
CA GLY A 152 1.41 -26.73 10.46
C GLY A 152 1.99 -25.54 9.68
N GLU A 153 1.10 -24.76 9.08
CA GLU A 153 1.41 -23.71 8.09
C GLU A 153 2.23 -22.54 8.68
N ILE A 154 1.79 -21.98 9.81
CA ILE A 154 2.45 -20.86 10.53
C ILE A 154 3.84 -21.30 11.03
N ALA A 155 3.89 -22.48 11.65
CA ALA A 155 5.11 -23.11 12.15
C ALA A 155 6.16 -23.32 11.06
N ALA A 156 5.76 -23.89 9.92
CA ALA A 156 6.66 -24.11 8.80
C ALA A 156 7.22 -22.79 8.27
N TYR A 157 6.37 -21.75 8.12
CA TYR A 157 6.81 -20.43 7.66
C TYR A 157 7.88 -19.84 8.61
N ASN A 158 7.62 -19.84 9.91
CA ASN A 158 8.52 -19.27 10.92
C ASN A 158 9.87 -20.01 11.00
N ILE A 159 9.86 -21.35 10.95
CA ILE A 159 11.10 -22.14 10.94
C ILE A 159 11.92 -21.85 9.67
N ILE A 160 11.28 -21.68 8.51
CA ILE A 160 11.95 -21.32 7.25
C ILE A 160 12.50 -19.90 7.30
N PHE A 161 11.76 -18.95 7.87
CA PHE A 161 12.20 -17.58 8.07
C PHE A 161 13.52 -17.53 8.87
N ILE A 162 13.57 -18.19 10.03
CA ILE A 162 14.79 -18.34 10.85
C ILE A 162 15.91 -19.04 10.07
N PHE A 163 15.58 -20.13 9.37
CA PHE A 163 16.55 -20.93 8.60
C PHE A 163 17.20 -20.13 7.46
N ILE A 164 16.47 -19.23 6.80
CA ILE A 164 17.01 -18.38 5.72
C ILE A 164 18.14 -17.48 6.23
N TYR A 165 17.98 -16.81 7.38
CA TYR A 165 19.06 -16.00 7.97
C TYR A 165 20.31 -16.84 8.28
N ALA A 166 20.13 -18.03 8.85
CA ALA A 166 21.22 -18.95 9.13
C ALA A 166 21.93 -19.44 7.85
N LEU A 167 21.15 -19.73 6.80
CA LEU A 167 21.64 -20.20 5.51
C LEU A 167 22.39 -19.10 4.75
N ASN A 168 21.89 -17.86 4.76
CA ASN A 168 22.58 -16.68 4.21
C ASN A 168 23.98 -16.51 4.83
N GLY A 169 24.05 -16.51 6.17
CA GLY A 169 25.31 -16.37 6.90
C GLY A 169 26.29 -17.50 6.66
N PHE A 170 25.81 -18.73 6.67
CA PHE A 170 26.64 -19.90 6.41
C PHE A 170 27.17 -19.95 4.97
N ALA A 171 26.34 -19.60 3.98
CA ALA A 171 26.75 -19.50 2.59
C ALA A 171 27.84 -18.45 2.38
N MET A 172 27.69 -17.28 3.00
CA MET A 172 28.72 -16.23 2.97
C MET A 172 29.99 -16.64 3.74
N TYR A 173 29.87 -17.33 4.88
CA TYR A 173 31.02 -17.92 5.58
C TYR A 173 31.79 -18.89 4.68
N LEU A 174 31.12 -19.76 3.91
CA LEU A 174 31.79 -20.69 3.00
C LEU A 174 32.55 -19.95 1.88
N PHE A 175 31.97 -18.89 1.31
CA PHE A 175 32.64 -18.05 0.32
C PHE A 175 33.85 -17.31 0.91
N ALA A 176 33.66 -16.63 2.04
CA ALA A 176 34.72 -15.87 2.72
C ALA A 176 35.84 -16.79 3.24
N ALA A 177 35.54 -18.01 3.68
CA ALA A 177 36.54 -18.98 4.12
C ALA A 177 37.45 -19.46 3.00
N GLU A 178 36.94 -19.55 1.75
CA GLU A 178 37.73 -19.90 0.57
C GLU A 178 38.68 -18.77 0.15
N LEU A 179 38.27 -17.50 0.28
CA LEU A 179 39.06 -16.35 -0.17
C LEU A 179 39.99 -15.75 0.90
N ILE A 180 39.60 -15.77 2.17
CA ILE A 180 40.34 -15.16 3.28
C ILE A 180 41.24 -16.18 4.00
N GLU A 181 40.93 -17.47 3.89
CA GLU A 181 41.62 -18.60 4.53
C GLU A 181 41.68 -18.52 6.09
N GLN A 182 40.92 -17.61 6.71
CA GLN A 182 40.81 -17.46 8.17
C GLN A 182 39.35 -17.59 8.63
N ARG A 183 39.10 -18.57 9.51
CA ARG A 183 37.73 -18.93 9.95
C ARG A 183 37.03 -17.85 10.78
N SER A 184 37.75 -17.13 11.64
CA SER A 184 37.19 -16.01 12.42
C SER A 184 36.75 -14.86 11.52
N ALA A 185 37.61 -14.46 10.59
CA ALA A 185 37.30 -13.46 9.57
C ALA A 185 36.10 -13.86 8.70
N ALA A 186 36.07 -15.11 8.24
CA ALA A 186 34.95 -15.65 7.47
C ALA A 186 33.65 -15.72 8.27
N PHE A 187 33.72 -16.00 9.58
CA PHE A 187 32.55 -16.02 10.46
C PHE A 187 31.94 -14.62 10.61
N ILE A 188 32.78 -13.59 10.81
CA ILE A 188 32.30 -12.20 10.87
C ILE A 188 31.73 -11.73 9.52
N ALA A 189 32.36 -12.10 8.39
CA ALA A 189 31.78 -11.84 7.07
C ALA A 189 30.41 -12.52 6.87
N GLY A 190 30.25 -13.76 7.36
CA GLY A 190 28.96 -14.44 7.37
C GLY A 190 27.92 -13.77 8.28
N LEU A 191 28.34 -13.28 9.46
CA LEU A 191 27.47 -12.60 10.42
C LEU A 191 26.92 -11.27 9.86
N ILE A 192 27.79 -10.45 9.26
CA ILE A 192 27.40 -9.18 8.63
C ILE A 192 26.40 -9.42 7.48
N PHE A 193 26.61 -10.48 6.67
CA PHE A 193 25.72 -10.79 5.55
C PHE A 193 24.41 -11.45 5.98
N ALA A 194 24.40 -12.25 7.06
CA ALA A 194 23.18 -12.81 7.63
C ALA A 194 22.25 -11.72 8.14
N PHE A 195 22.76 -10.90 9.06
CA PHE A 195 21.98 -9.95 9.85
C PHE A 195 22.13 -8.52 9.34
N TRP A 196 22.34 -8.36 8.03
CA TRP A 196 22.47 -7.06 7.39
C TRP A 196 21.21 -6.23 7.67
N PRO A 197 21.31 -4.97 8.16
CA PRO A 197 20.14 -4.19 8.56
C PRO A 197 19.08 -4.06 7.46
N TYR A 198 19.49 -3.86 6.21
CA TYR A 198 18.58 -3.79 5.07
C TYR A 198 17.85 -5.11 4.79
N THR A 199 18.46 -6.25 5.15
CA THR A 199 17.82 -7.58 5.06
C THR A 199 16.85 -7.80 6.23
N LEU A 200 17.21 -7.38 7.45
CA LEU A 200 16.35 -7.48 8.63
C LEU A 200 15.09 -6.60 8.50
N SER A 201 15.22 -5.39 7.95
CA SER A 201 14.07 -4.49 7.72
C SER A 201 13.11 -4.99 6.63
N HIS A 202 13.53 -5.95 5.79
CA HIS A 202 12.68 -6.54 4.74
C HIS A 202 11.82 -7.71 5.23
N HIS A 203 11.35 -7.65 6.48
CA HIS A 203 10.59 -8.72 7.13
C HIS A 203 9.24 -9.03 6.44
N ASP A 204 8.64 -8.07 5.73
CA ASP A 204 7.44 -8.28 4.89
C ASP A 204 7.70 -8.98 3.55
N HIS A 205 8.96 -9.17 3.17
CA HIS A 205 9.36 -9.69 1.87
C HIS A 205 10.16 -11.00 2.00
N PRO A 206 9.52 -12.14 2.33
CA PRO A 206 10.19 -13.43 2.55
C PRO A 206 11.02 -13.91 1.35
N ASN A 207 10.67 -13.52 0.13
CA ASN A 207 11.48 -13.81 -1.06
C ASN A 207 12.65 -12.84 -1.28
N LEU A 208 12.66 -11.67 -0.63
CA LEU A 208 13.77 -10.72 -0.73
C LEU A 208 14.91 -11.04 0.23
N ILE A 209 14.58 -11.53 1.44
CA ILE A 209 15.59 -11.90 2.45
C ILE A 209 16.41 -13.14 2.08
N LEU A 210 15.98 -13.94 1.11
CA LEU A 210 16.69 -15.14 0.67
C LEU A 210 17.81 -14.76 -0.31
N THR A 211 19.06 -14.74 0.17
CA THR A 211 20.23 -14.23 -0.58
C THR A 211 21.38 -15.24 -0.68
N PHE A 212 21.35 -16.35 0.06
CA PHE A 212 22.41 -17.35 0.18
C PHE A 212 22.97 -17.87 -1.16
N ALA A 213 22.16 -17.91 -2.21
CA ALA A 213 22.56 -18.42 -3.52
C ALA A 213 23.64 -17.55 -4.19
N VAL A 214 23.72 -16.25 -3.87
CA VAL A 214 24.73 -15.33 -4.44
C VAL A 214 26.16 -15.69 -3.98
N PRO A 215 26.51 -15.73 -2.68
CA PRO A 215 27.86 -16.13 -2.27
C PRO A 215 28.23 -17.56 -2.70
N LEU A 216 27.27 -18.49 -2.82
CA LEU A 216 27.54 -19.83 -3.37
C LEU A 216 27.79 -19.80 -4.89
N ALA A 217 27.05 -19.00 -5.67
CA ALA A 217 27.34 -18.78 -7.08
C ALA A 217 28.76 -18.22 -7.28
N LEU A 218 29.16 -17.22 -6.47
CA LEU A 218 30.52 -16.66 -6.48
C LEU A 218 31.59 -17.70 -6.07
N LEU A 219 31.31 -18.54 -5.06
CA LEU A 219 32.22 -19.62 -4.63
C LEU A 219 32.49 -20.64 -5.75
N TYR A 220 31.43 -21.13 -6.41
CA TYR A 220 31.60 -22.12 -7.49
C TYR A 220 32.10 -21.48 -8.78
N LEU A 221 31.81 -20.20 -9.04
CA LEU A 221 32.42 -19.43 -10.13
C LEU A 221 33.93 -19.28 -9.92
N TYR A 222 34.36 -18.92 -8.70
CA TYR A 222 35.78 -18.88 -8.31
C TYR A 222 36.48 -20.24 -8.48
N ARG A 223 35.84 -21.32 -8.01
CA ARG A 223 36.37 -22.69 -8.18
C ARG A 223 36.42 -23.13 -9.65
N THR A 224 35.44 -22.75 -10.47
CA THR A 224 35.47 -22.99 -11.93
C THR A 224 36.62 -22.23 -12.59
N ALA A 225 36.87 -20.99 -12.18
CA ALA A 225 37.94 -20.16 -12.72
C ALA A 225 39.36 -20.67 -12.40
N ARG A 226 39.57 -21.29 -11.22
CA ARG A 226 40.86 -21.90 -10.84
C ARG A 226 41.00 -23.36 -11.27
N GLN A 227 39.92 -24.12 -11.30
CA GLN A 227 39.90 -25.55 -11.60
C GLN A 227 38.65 -25.86 -12.45
N PRO A 228 38.75 -25.76 -13.79
CA PRO A 228 37.59 -25.91 -14.67
C PRO A 228 37.08 -27.34 -14.67
N ASN A 229 35.92 -27.52 -14.04
CA ASN A 229 35.29 -28.81 -13.77
C ASN A 229 33.78 -28.68 -14.01
N TRP A 230 33.18 -29.63 -14.72
CA TRP A 230 31.75 -29.63 -15.02
C TRP A 230 30.88 -29.61 -13.74
N ARG A 231 31.36 -30.21 -12.63
CA ARG A 231 30.65 -30.15 -11.34
C ARG A 231 30.62 -28.75 -10.75
N HIS A 232 31.69 -27.96 -10.90
CA HIS A 232 31.72 -26.57 -10.48
C HIS A 232 30.82 -25.72 -11.37
N ALA A 233 30.86 -25.94 -12.69
CA ALA A 233 29.98 -25.27 -13.66
C ALA A 233 28.50 -25.55 -13.39
N LEU A 234 28.13 -26.81 -13.13
CA LEU A 234 26.76 -27.21 -12.78
C LEU A 234 26.31 -26.56 -11.46
N LEU A 235 27.16 -26.52 -10.43
CA LEU A 235 26.81 -25.86 -9.17
C LEU A 235 26.66 -24.35 -9.34
N THR A 236 27.53 -23.69 -10.12
CA THR A 236 27.32 -22.29 -10.53
C THR A 236 25.98 -22.12 -11.25
N ALA A 237 25.62 -23.01 -12.19
CA ALA A 237 24.34 -22.95 -12.90
C ALA A 237 23.13 -23.10 -11.96
N VAL A 238 23.19 -24.05 -11.02
CA VAL A 238 22.14 -24.28 -10.02
C VAL A 238 21.98 -23.04 -9.13
N PHE A 239 23.06 -22.46 -8.60
CA PHE A 239 22.94 -21.25 -7.77
C PHE A 239 22.50 -20.02 -8.57
N LEU A 240 22.89 -19.87 -9.83
CA LEU A 240 22.35 -18.84 -10.73
C LEU A 240 20.84 -19.00 -10.94
N ALA A 241 20.37 -20.22 -11.20
CA ALA A 241 18.93 -20.49 -11.34
C ALA A 241 18.17 -20.26 -10.03
N LEU A 242 18.73 -20.64 -8.87
CA LEU A 242 18.14 -20.38 -7.55
C LEU A 242 18.02 -18.88 -7.23
N ILE A 243 18.95 -18.04 -7.68
CA ILE A 243 18.80 -16.57 -7.57
C ILE A 243 17.57 -16.12 -8.36
N GLY A 244 17.42 -16.56 -9.62
CA GLY A 244 16.26 -16.23 -10.46
C GLY A 244 14.92 -16.76 -9.91
N PHE A 245 14.92 -17.98 -9.37
CA PHE A 245 13.74 -18.59 -8.73
C PHE A 245 13.35 -17.97 -7.40
N SER A 246 14.29 -17.34 -6.69
CA SER A 246 13.98 -16.54 -5.50
C SER A 246 13.25 -15.27 -5.91
N ARG A 247 13.81 -14.56 -6.91
CA ARG A 247 13.18 -13.43 -7.61
C ARG A 247 13.99 -13.11 -8.88
N LEU A 248 13.33 -12.87 -10.02
CA LEU A 248 14.02 -12.38 -11.22
C LEU A 248 14.75 -11.05 -10.98
N GLN A 249 14.21 -10.21 -10.08
CA GLN A 249 14.85 -8.98 -9.63
C GLN A 249 16.18 -9.23 -8.91
N HIS A 250 16.31 -10.30 -8.11
CA HIS A 250 17.60 -10.67 -7.49
C HIS A 250 18.61 -11.09 -8.55
N LEU A 251 18.19 -11.70 -9.65
CA LEU A 251 19.09 -12.06 -10.74
C LEU A 251 19.64 -10.82 -11.44
N ALA A 252 18.84 -9.78 -11.63
CA ALA A 252 19.32 -8.49 -12.13
C ALA A 252 20.29 -7.81 -11.13
N LEU A 253 19.87 -7.69 -9.86
CA LEU A 253 20.66 -7.03 -8.80
C LEU A 253 21.97 -7.78 -8.48
N ALA A 254 21.98 -9.12 -8.51
CA ALA A 254 23.17 -9.95 -8.31
C ALA A 254 23.99 -10.15 -9.60
N GLY A 255 23.38 -10.01 -10.77
CA GLY A 255 24.03 -10.14 -12.07
C GLY A 255 25.20 -9.17 -12.20
N LEU A 256 25.08 -7.95 -11.66
CA LEU A 256 26.14 -6.94 -11.62
C LEU A 256 27.38 -7.43 -10.84
N ILE A 257 27.22 -7.87 -9.58
CA ILE A 257 28.34 -8.39 -8.77
C ILE A 257 28.94 -9.67 -9.36
N ILE A 258 28.12 -10.56 -9.93
CA ILE A 258 28.57 -11.79 -10.58
C ILE A 258 29.38 -11.49 -11.84
N ALA A 259 28.92 -10.58 -12.70
CA ALA A 259 29.62 -10.18 -13.92
C ALA A 259 30.94 -9.46 -13.61
N LEU A 260 30.94 -8.51 -12.66
CA LEU A 260 32.15 -7.81 -12.24
C LEU A 260 33.15 -8.74 -11.55
N PHE A 261 32.69 -9.72 -10.77
CA PHE A 261 33.56 -10.75 -10.19
C PHE A 261 34.13 -11.69 -11.26
N ALA A 262 33.32 -12.14 -12.23
CA ALA A 262 33.81 -12.93 -13.36
C ALA A 262 34.87 -12.17 -14.16
N ALA A 263 34.64 -10.88 -14.46
CA ALA A 263 35.61 -10.03 -15.14
C ALA A 263 36.90 -9.85 -14.31
N TRP A 264 36.79 -9.68 -12.99
CA TRP A 264 37.94 -9.62 -12.09
C TRP A 264 38.74 -10.94 -12.04
N LEU A 265 38.07 -12.09 -12.02
CA LEU A 265 38.72 -13.40 -12.09
C LEU A 265 39.47 -13.57 -13.41
N LEU A 266 38.84 -13.23 -14.54
CA LEU A 266 39.50 -13.24 -15.85
C LEU A 266 40.69 -12.27 -15.90
N ALA A 267 40.58 -11.09 -15.29
CA ALA A 267 41.66 -10.12 -15.23
C ALA A 267 42.85 -10.59 -14.38
N THR A 268 42.60 -11.29 -13.27
CA THR A 268 43.62 -11.61 -12.24
C THR A 268 44.16 -13.04 -12.26
N ILE A 269 43.42 -14.00 -12.81
CA ILE A 269 43.79 -15.42 -12.84
C ILE A 269 44.08 -15.84 -14.29
N PRO A 270 45.34 -16.11 -14.68
CA PRO A 270 45.67 -16.47 -16.07
C PRO A 270 44.90 -17.71 -16.56
N ASP A 271 44.79 -18.74 -15.73
CA ASP A 271 44.09 -20.00 -16.04
C ASP A 271 42.58 -19.81 -16.25
N ALA A 272 42.00 -18.72 -15.73
CA ALA A 272 40.60 -18.41 -15.94
C ALA A 272 40.28 -18.07 -17.41
N ARG A 273 41.30 -17.65 -18.20
CA ARG A 273 41.18 -17.39 -19.64
C ARG A 273 41.38 -18.65 -20.49
N SER A 274 41.60 -19.82 -19.90
CA SER A 274 41.78 -21.05 -20.66
C SER A 274 40.52 -21.37 -21.47
N ARG A 275 40.68 -21.98 -22.66
CA ARG A 275 39.55 -22.44 -23.49
C ARG A 275 38.62 -23.39 -22.70
N GLN A 276 39.17 -24.15 -21.75
CA GLN A 276 38.39 -25.06 -20.92
C GLN A 276 37.56 -24.30 -19.89
N THR A 277 38.12 -23.28 -19.22
CA THR A 277 37.37 -22.43 -18.30
C THR A 277 36.26 -21.69 -19.03
N ILE A 278 36.53 -21.09 -20.18
CA ILE A 278 35.50 -20.38 -20.98
C ILE A 278 34.36 -21.34 -21.38
N LYS A 279 34.67 -22.58 -21.79
CA LYS A 279 33.65 -23.63 -22.04
C LYS A 279 32.82 -23.96 -20.79
N MET A 280 33.45 -24.05 -19.61
CA MET A 280 32.75 -24.33 -18.35
C MET A 280 31.86 -23.15 -17.91
N LEU A 281 32.30 -21.91 -18.13
CA LEU A 281 31.50 -20.70 -17.86
C LEU A 281 30.30 -20.59 -18.81
N ALA A 282 30.51 -20.86 -20.10
CA ALA A 282 29.43 -20.91 -21.09
C ALA A 282 28.41 -22.02 -20.73
N LEU A 283 28.89 -23.22 -20.38
CA LEU A 283 28.05 -24.32 -19.91
C LEU A 283 27.24 -23.91 -18.66
N ALA A 284 27.86 -23.22 -17.70
CA ALA A 284 27.16 -22.76 -16.51
C ALA A 284 26.03 -21.77 -16.85
N GLY A 285 26.29 -20.81 -17.75
CA GLY A 285 25.28 -19.87 -18.24
C GLY A 285 24.14 -20.56 -19.00
N SER A 286 24.46 -21.46 -19.94
CA SER A 286 23.45 -22.21 -20.70
C SER A 286 22.60 -23.11 -19.80
N LEU A 287 23.18 -23.78 -18.81
CA LEU A 287 22.43 -24.60 -17.85
C LEU A 287 21.57 -23.74 -16.92
N ALA A 288 22.05 -22.57 -16.47
CA ALA A 288 21.24 -21.66 -15.66
C ALA A 288 20.00 -21.19 -16.42
N LEU A 289 20.18 -20.79 -17.69
CA LEU A 289 19.06 -20.43 -18.59
C LEU A 289 18.10 -21.60 -18.76
N LEU A 290 18.61 -22.79 -19.09
CA LEU A 290 17.81 -24.02 -19.26
C LEU A 290 16.96 -24.33 -18.02
N PHE A 291 17.53 -24.22 -16.83
CA PHE A 291 16.80 -24.45 -15.58
C PHE A 291 15.72 -23.40 -15.33
N MET A 292 15.92 -22.14 -15.72
CA MET A 292 14.93 -21.08 -15.52
C MET A 292 13.78 -21.10 -16.54
N LEU A 293 13.94 -21.74 -17.72
CA LEU A 293 12.94 -21.77 -18.79
C LEU A 293 11.51 -22.11 -18.34
N PRO A 294 11.24 -23.09 -17.46
CA PRO A 294 9.86 -23.45 -17.09
C PRO A 294 9.07 -22.31 -16.42
N ILE A 295 9.76 -21.36 -15.77
CA ILE A 295 9.12 -20.22 -15.09
C ILE A 295 9.23 -18.94 -15.94
N THR A 296 10.33 -18.75 -16.68
CA THR A 296 10.49 -17.55 -17.52
C THR A 296 9.73 -17.63 -18.84
N MET A 297 9.57 -18.82 -19.45
CA MET A 297 8.88 -18.95 -20.73
C MET A 297 7.39 -18.60 -20.69
N PRO A 298 6.59 -19.00 -19.68
CA PRO A 298 5.19 -18.56 -19.58
C PRO A 298 5.06 -17.03 -19.45
N LEU A 299 5.95 -16.41 -18.67
CA LEU A 299 6.01 -14.94 -18.51
C LEU A 299 6.38 -14.24 -19.82
N VAL A 300 7.43 -14.70 -20.50
CA VAL A 300 7.85 -14.15 -21.81
C VAL A 300 6.77 -14.35 -22.87
N TYR A 301 6.16 -15.53 -22.94
CA TYR A 301 5.07 -15.81 -23.88
C TYR A 301 3.88 -14.89 -23.63
N ASN A 302 3.41 -14.76 -22.39
CA ASN A 302 2.30 -13.88 -22.04
C ASN A 302 2.62 -12.41 -22.34
N GLN A 303 3.84 -11.94 -22.05
CA GLN A 303 4.26 -10.57 -22.37
C GLN A 303 4.28 -10.28 -23.87
N LEU A 304 4.58 -11.29 -24.70
CA LEU A 304 4.61 -11.17 -26.16
C LEU A 304 3.23 -11.33 -26.83
N THR A 305 2.23 -11.92 -26.14
CA THR A 305 0.91 -12.23 -26.72
C THR A 305 -0.26 -11.45 -26.12
N ARG A 306 -0.08 -10.76 -25.00
CA ARG A 306 -1.12 -9.95 -24.36
C ARG A 306 -1.42 -8.66 -25.15
N SER A 307 -2.69 -8.24 -25.13
CA SER A 307 -3.17 -7.03 -25.82
C SER A 307 -2.58 -5.73 -25.26
N ASN A 308 -2.39 -5.67 -23.94
CA ASN A 308 -1.97 -4.48 -23.19
C ASN A 308 -0.62 -4.73 -22.48
N PRO A 309 0.51 -4.95 -23.18
CA PRO A 309 1.79 -5.33 -22.56
C PRO A 309 2.33 -4.30 -21.54
N GLU A 310 1.89 -3.05 -21.63
CA GLU A 310 2.29 -1.94 -20.77
C GLU A 310 1.80 -2.04 -19.32
N ASP A 311 0.73 -2.79 -18.99
CA ASP A 311 0.25 -2.88 -17.59
C ASP A 311 1.24 -3.58 -16.63
N VAL A 312 2.29 -4.21 -17.17
CA VAL A 312 3.40 -4.74 -16.39
C VAL A 312 4.37 -3.63 -15.93
N ALA A 313 4.37 -2.49 -16.61
CA ALA A 313 5.16 -1.31 -16.29
C ALA A 313 4.36 -0.31 -15.44
N ILE A 314 4.13 -0.65 -14.16
CA ILE A 314 3.58 0.31 -13.19
C ILE A 314 4.66 1.34 -12.84
N ILE A 315 4.46 2.58 -13.31
CA ILE A 315 5.21 3.77 -12.87
C ILE A 315 4.72 4.12 -11.45
N GLU A 316 5.52 3.79 -10.43
CA GLU A 316 5.27 4.27 -9.06
C GLU A 316 5.95 5.64 -8.91
N PRO A 317 5.24 6.70 -8.46
CA PRO A 317 5.81 8.05 -8.34
C PRO A 317 6.86 8.19 -7.22
N ASP A 318 6.97 7.20 -6.33
CA ASP A 318 8.06 7.10 -5.36
C ASP A 318 9.26 6.37 -5.98
N ASN A 319 10.27 7.17 -6.39
CA ASN A 319 11.53 6.71 -6.96
C ASN A 319 12.42 5.90 -5.99
N GLY A 320 11.97 5.53 -4.78
CA GLY A 320 12.56 4.44 -3.99
C GLY A 320 14.07 4.54 -3.78
N ARG A 321 14.53 5.76 -3.48
CA ARG A 321 15.93 6.19 -3.36
C ARG A 321 16.52 5.89 -1.97
N THR A 322 17.85 5.88 -1.87
CA THR A 322 18.56 5.84 -0.57
C THR A 322 19.10 7.23 -0.24
N ASP A 323 18.87 7.74 0.96
CA ASP A 323 19.57 8.95 1.44
C ASP A 323 21.02 8.61 1.81
N LEU A 324 21.97 9.44 1.40
CA LEU A 324 23.40 9.22 1.65
C LEU A 324 23.74 9.21 3.15
N ALA A 325 23.06 10.00 3.98
CA ALA A 325 23.29 10.02 5.42
C ALA A 325 22.73 8.77 6.11
N ALA A 326 21.65 8.17 5.60
CA ALA A 326 20.99 7.00 6.19
C ALA A 326 21.89 5.76 6.31
N TYR A 327 22.98 5.67 5.53
CA TYR A 327 24.00 4.61 5.70
C TYR A 327 24.71 4.65 7.07
N LEU A 328 24.69 5.79 7.75
CA LEU A 328 25.35 6.02 9.05
C LEU A 328 24.37 6.11 10.23
N ILE A 329 23.06 6.04 10.00
CA ILE A 329 22.03 6.11 11.05
C ILE A 329 21.51 4.69 11.29
N PRO A 330 21.46 4.19 12.55
CA PRO A 330 20.93 2.86 12.86
C PRO A 330 19.43 2.73 12.57
N SER A 331 18.88 1.51 12.58
CA SER A 331 17.43 1.33 12.41
C SER A 331 16.62 2.06 13.49
N PRO A 332 15.48 2.71 13.16
CA PRO A 332 14.53 3.20 14.15
C PRO A 332 13.92 2.07 15.00
N ASP A 333 13.98 0.82 14.52
CA ASP A 333 13.52 -0.39 15.23
C ASP A 333 14.64 -1.04 16.06
N ASN A 334 15.77 -0.35 16.30
CA ASN A 334 16.87 -0.91 17.08
C ASN A 334 16.52 -1.09 18.56
N THR A 335 16.85 -2.28 19.10
CA THR A 335 16.58 -2.71 20.50
C THR A 335 17.02 -1.71 21.58
N PHE A 336 18.17 -1.07 21.40
CA PHE A 336 18.87 -0.35 22.48
C PHE A 336 18.77 1.17 22.37
N TRP A 337 18.55 1.70 21.17
CA TRP A 337 18.52 3.13 20.91
C TRP A 337 17.48 3.58 19.88
N GLY A 338 16.56 2.69 19.47
CA GLY A 338 15.54 2.98 18.46
C GLY A 338 14.69 4.22 18.80
N ASP A 339 14.27 4.38 20.06
CA ASP A 339 13.45 5.52 20.49
C ASP A 339 14.16 6.87 20.41
N GLN A 340 15.49 6.91 20.58
CA GLN A 340 16.31 8.10 20.38
C GLN A 340 16.58 8.38 18.88
N ILE A 341 16.52 7.34 18.04
CA ILE A 341 16.74 7.42 16.59
C ILE A 341 15.46 7.76 15.82
N LYS A 342 14.27 7.33 16.28
CA LYS A 342 12.97 7.62 15.63
C LYS A 342 12.75 9.12 15.31
N PRO A 343 13.02 10.08 16.21
CA PRO A 343 12.89 11.51 15.89
C PRO A 343 13.87 11.99 14.81
N ILE A 344 15.05 11.37 14.72
CA ILE A 344 16.09 11.69 13.72
C ILE A 344 15.66 11.18 12.34
N TYR A 345 14.85 10.12 12.26
CA TYR A 345 14.38 9.54 10.99
C TYR A 345 13.25 10.31 10.29
N ALA A 346 12.65 11.33 10.91
CA ALA A 346 11.52 12.07 10.32
C ALA A 346 11.82 12.67 8.91
N PRO A 347 13.01 13.24 8.61
CA PRO A 347 13.38 13.69 7.26
C PRO A 347 13.62 12.54 6.26
N TYR A 348 13.69 11.29 6.72
CA TYR A 348 14.18 10.13 5.96
C TYR A 348 13.08 9.10 5.66
N ALA A 349 11.82 9.52 5.54
CA ALA A 349 10.65 8.64 5.46
C ALA A 349 10.80 7.45 4.48
N ALA A 350 11.40 7.66 3.30
CA ALA A 350 11.65 6.58 2.32
C ALA A 350 12.66 5.52 2.79
N SER A 351 13.60 5.90 3.67
CA SER A 351 14.60 4.99 4.28
C SER A 351 14.17 4.44 5.65
N TRP A 352 13.03 4.90 6.20
CA TRP A 352 12.47 4.41 7.47
C TRP A 352 12.19 2.91 7.40
N ASN A 353 11.39 2.50 6.41
CA ASN A 353 10.94 1.11 6.23
C ASN A 353 12.07 0.16 5.78
N TYR A 354 13.17 0.71 5.25
CA TYR A 354 14.21 -0.06 4.56
C TYR A 354 15.61 0.43 4.94
N THR A 355 16.02 0.14 6.18
CA THR A 355 17.23 0.68 6.82
C THR A 355 18.53 0.30 6.06
N PRO A 356 19.27 1.24 5.45
CA PRO A 356 20.51 0.95 4.71
C PRO A 356 21.78 0.95 5.60
N PHE A 357 21.63 1.04 6.92
CA PHE A 357 22.70 1.19 7.90
C PHE A 357 23.84 0.17 7.72
N LEU A 358 25.07 0.68 7.71
CA LEU A 358 26.27 -0.15 7.48
C LEU A 358 26.84 -0.77 8.77
N GLY A 359 26.58 -0.21 9.95
CA GLY A 359 27.21 -0.59 11.23
C GLY A 359 28.56 0.10 11.46
N TYR A 360 28.76 0.69 12.64
CA TYR A 360 30.00 1.38 12.99
C TYR A 360 31.17 0.43 13.17
N MET A 361 30.98 -0.71 13.86
CA MET A 361 32.01 -1.74 13.97
C MET A 361 32.31 -2.38 12.61
N THR A 362 31.28 -2.61 11.78
CA THR A 362 31.45 -3.12 10.42
C THR A 362 32.26 -2.14 9.54
N LEU A 363 31.97 -0.84 9.61
CA LEU A 363 32.72 0.22 8.92
C LEU A 363 34.18 0.30 9.40
N LEU A 364 34.42 0.21 10.72
CA LEU A 364 35.77 0.17 11.29
C LEU A 364 36.57 -1.00 10.74
N LEU A 365 35.98 -2.21 10.72
CA LEU A 365 36.63 -3.39 10.18
C LEU A 365 36.87 -3.27 8.66
N ALA A 366 35.90 -2.76 7.91
CA ALA A 366 36.08 -2.51 6.48
C ALA A 366 37.24 -1.52 6.22
N GLY A 367 37.31 -0.43 6.99
CA GLY A 367 38.41 0.53 6.97
C GLY A 367 39.77 -0.10 7.30
N LEU A 368 39.86 -0.94 8.34
CA LEU A 368 41.08 -1.70 8.64
C LEU A 368 41.47 -2.67 7.51
N GLY A 369 40.48 -3.29 6.86
CA GLY A 369 40.69 -4.11 5.66
C GLY A 369 41.20 -3.30 4.46
N LEU A 370 40.75 -2.05 4.29
CA LEU A 370 41.26 -1.15 3.26
C LEU A 370 42.69 -0.71 3.56
N LEU A 371 42.96 -0.22 4.77
CA LEU A 371 44.27 0.31 5.17
C LEU A 371 45.37 -0.77 5.17
N PHE A 372 45.10 -1.95 5.74
CA PHE A 372 46.13 -2.98 5.94
C PHE A 372 46.09 -4.13 4.90
N ARG A 373 44.99 -4.27 4.15
CA ARG A 373 44.79 -5.34 3.14
C ARG A 373 44.33 -4.81 1.77
N PHE A 374 44.67 -3.57 1.42
CA PHE A 374 44.22 -2.89 0.19
C PHE A 374 44.22 -3.74 -1.08
N ARG A 375 45.26 -4.55 -1.31
CA ARG A 375 45.37 -5.38 -2.54
C ARG A 375 44.27 -6.45 -2.62
N GLN A 376 43.82 -6.95 -1.47
CA GLN A 376 42.73 -7.91 -1.32
C GLN A 376 41.34 -7.24 -1.27
N THR A 377 41.26 -6.00 -0.76
CA THR A 377 39.99 -5.29 -0.51
C THR A 377 39.56 -4.33 -1.61
N ARG A 378 40.49 -3.80 -2.44
CA ARG A 378 40.19 -2.81 -3.50
C ARG A 378 39.10 -3.21 -4.50
N PHE A 379 38.91 -4.50 -4.78
CA PHE A 379 37.84 -4.97 -5.66
C PHE A 379 36.47 -4.87 -4.97
N TRP A 380 36.41 -5.25 -3.69
CA TRP A 380 35.22 -5.12 -2.87
C TRP A 380 34.87 -3.64 -2.61
N LEU A 381 35.86 -2.75 -2.47
CA LEU A 381 35.65 -1.31 -2.43
C LEU A 381 34.95 -0.79 -3.69
N LEU A 382 35.46 -1.16 -4.87
CA LEU A 382 34.87 -0.75 -6.15
C LEU A 382 33.42 -1.21 -6.26
N LEU A 383 33.13 -2.46 -5.87
CA LEU A 383 31.75 -2.96 -5.81
C LEU A 383 30.89 -2.16 -4.83
N ALA A 384 31.35 -1.93 -3.60
CA ALA A 384 30.58 -1.17 -2.61
C ALA A 384 30.24 0.24 -3.10
N ILE A 385 31.20 0.94 -3.73
CA ILE A 385 30.98 2.26 -4.32
C ILE A 385 29.95 2.20 -5.44
N ILE A 386 30.05 1.24 -6.37
CA ILE A 386 29.08 1.07 -7.47
C ILE A 386 27.67 0.83 -6.91
N TYR A 387 27.52 -0.06 -5.94
CA TYR A 387 26.22 -0.37 -5.34
C TYR A 387 25.65 0.83 -4.57
N ILE A 388 26.45 1.56 -3.80
CA ILE A 388 26.02 2.79 -3.11
C ILE A 388 25.55 3.84 -4.13
N LEU A 389 26.37 4.16 -5.13
CA LEU A 389 26.06 5.21 -6.12
C LEU A 389 24.81 4.90 -6.94
N LEU A 390 24.57 3.63 -7.26
CA LEU A 390 23.32 3.21 -7.93
C LEU A 390 22.13 3.17 -6.96
N ALA A 391 22.34 2.83 -5.68
CA ALA A 391 21.27 2.80 -4.67
C ALA A 391 20.76 4.19 -4.26
N LEU A 392 21.56 5.25 -4.45
CA LEU A 392 21.13 6.64 -4.31
C LEU A 392 19.98 7.00 -5.28
N GLY A 393 19.84 6.27 -6.40
CA GLY A 393 18.79 6.51 -7.38
C GLY A 393 19.11 7.66 -8.34
N PRO A 394 18.09 8.22 -9.03
CA PRO A 394 18.33 9.23 -10.06
C PRO A 394 18.60 10.63 -9.51
N GLU A 395 18.02 10.94 -8.36
CA GLU A 395 18.11 12.24 -7.67
C GLU A 395 18.78 12.06 -6.31
N LEU A 396 19.86 12.78 -6.05
CA LEU A 396 20.63 12.67 -4.81
C LEU A 396 19.80 13.14 -3.61
N ALA A 397 19.71 12.32 -2.56
CA ALA A 397 19.18 12.71 -1.26
C ALA A 397 20.30 12.73 -0.19
N VAL A 398 20.38 13.82 0.57
CA VAL A 398 21.28 13.95 1.73
C VAL A 398 20.55 14.64 2.87
N ASN A 399 20.46 13.98 4.03
CA ASN A 399 19.82 14.53 5.23
C ASN A 399 18.36 14.99 5.00
N GLY A 400 17.61 14.24 4.18
CA GLY A 400 16.23 14.55 3.77
C GLY A 400 16.10 15.63 2.71
N GLN A 401 17.19 16.28 2.28
CA GLN A 401 17.18 17.27 1.20
C GLN A 401 17.49 16.60 -0.14
N ILE A 402 16.72 16.95 -1.18
CA ILE A 402 16.87 16.43 -2.54
C ILE A 402 17.67 17.44 -3.39
N TYR A 403 18.65 16.94 -4.13
CA TYR A 403 19.51 17.67 -5.06
C TYR A 403 19.33 17.06 -6.46
N PRO A 404 18.30 17.50 -7.23
CA PRO A 404 17.94 16.85 -8.49
C PRO A 404 18.97 17.08 -9.61
N ASP A 405 19.67 18.21 -9.59
CA ASP A 405 20.69 18.56 -10.60
C ASP A 405 22.01 17.78 -10.46
N ALA A 406 22.16 16.95 -9.41
CA ALA A 406 23.36 16.18 -9.17
C ALA A 406 23.44 14.98 -10.12
N PRO A 407 24.42 14.89 -11.04
CA PRO A 407 24.50 13.80 -12.01
C PRO A 407 24.87 12.48 -11.32
N LEU A 408 23.90 11.56 -11.20
CA LEU A 408 24.10 10.24 -10.61
C LEU A 408 24.21 9.12 -11.67
N PRO A 409 24.98 8.04 -11.41
CA PRO A 409 25.13 6.95 -12.37
C PRO A 409 23.83 6.18 -12.68
N TYR A 410 22.79 6.28 -11.84
CA TYR A 410 21.51 5.64 -12.10
C TYR A 410 20.81 6.22 -13.35
N ASN A 411 21.06 7.50 -13.66
CA ASN A 411 20.51 8.21 -14.84
C ASN A 411 20.99 7.60 -16.17
N LEU A 412 22.01 6.72 -16.15
CA LEU A 412 22.48 5.96 -17.31
C LEU A 412 21.67 4.68 -17.57
N ILE A 413 20.86 4.23 -16.61
CA ILE A 413 20.04 3.01 -16.70
C ILE A 413 18.55 3.26 -16.46
N GLU A 414 18.17 4.45 -16.00
CA GLU A 414 16.78 4.92 -15.96
C GLU A 414 16.14 4.91 -17.35
N GLY A 415 14.86 4.51 -17.45
CA GLY A 415 14.17 4.31 -18.74
C GLY A 415 14.73 3.18 -19.61
N THR A 416 15.66 2.37 -19.10
CA THR A 416 16.10 1.12 -19.74
C THR A 416 15.44 -0.08 -19.08
N LEU A 417 15.33 -1.19 -19.81
CA LEU A 417 14.84 -2.47 -19.30
C LEU A 417 15.46 -2.87 -17.94
N LEU A 418 16.75 -2.57 -17.72
CA LEU A 418 17.42 -2.86 -16.44
C LEU A 418 16.94 -1.94 -15.32
N GLY A 419 16.76 -0.64 -15.60
CA GLY A 419 16.18 0.33 -14.67
C GLY A 419 14.76 -0.05 -14.28
N ASP A 420 13.93 -0.43 -15.25
CA ASP A 420 12.52 -0.83 -15.05
C ASP A 420 12.42 -2.13 -14.22
N PHE A 421 13.33 -3.09 -14.42
CA PHE A 421 13.42 -4.30 -13.59
C PHE A 421 13.92 -4.02 -12.16
N ILE A 422 14.83 -3.06 -11.97
CA ILE A 422 15.28 -2.64 -10.64
C ILE A 422 14.16 -1.87 -9.93
N ARG A 423 13.48 -0.95 -10.63
CA ARG A 423 12.33 -0.12 -10.24
C ARG A 423 12.51 0.80 -9.04
N ARG A 424 13.13 0.32 -7.96
CA ARG A 424 13.39 1.05 -6.72
C ARG A 424 14.88 0.91 -6.36
N PRO A 425 15.73 1.89 -6.72
CA PRO A 425 17.19 1.91 -6.54
C PRO A 425 17.70 1.36 -5.21
N HIS A 426 17.08 1.75 -4.09
CA HIS A 426 17.50 1.32 -2.74
C HIS A 426 17.59 -0.21 -2.56
N ARG A 427 16.90 -1.02 -3.39
CA ARG A 427 16.98 -2.49 -3.38
C ARG A 427 18.38 -3.05 -3.66
N LEU A 428 19.27 -2.27 -4.26
CA LEU A 428 20.68 -2.60 -4.41
C LEU A 428 21.39 -2.80 -3.05
N ASN A 429 20.91 -2.18 -1.97
CA ASN A 429 21.46 -2.34 -0.63
C ASN A 429 21.40 -3.77 -0.10
N VAL A 430 20.53 -4.64 -0.65
CA VAL A 430 20.47 -6.07 -0.28
C VAL A 430 21.77 -6.81 -0.58
N PHE A 431 22.50 -6.41 -1.64
CA PHE A 431 23.77 -7.02 -2.03
C PHE A 431 25.00 -6.17 -1.71
N LEU A 432 24.82 -4.91 -1.26
CA LEU A 432 25.90 -4.10 -0.67
C LEU A 432 26.54 -4.80 0.55
N ALA A 433 25.76 -5.62 1.27
CA ALA A 433 26.22 -6.48 2.36
C ALA A 433 27.47 -7.30 1.98
N LEU A 434 27.55 -7.84 0.76
CA LEU A 434 28.59 -8.77 0.34
C LEU A 434 29.99 -8.12 0.24
N PRO A 435 30.21 -7.04 -0.54
CA PRO A 435 31.51 -6.37 -0.57
C PRO A 435 31.89 -5.78 0.80
N VAL A 436 30.93 -5.23 1.56
CA VAL A 436 31.20 -4.70 2.91
C VAL A 436 31.67 -5.80 3.85
N ALA A 437 30.98 -6.94 3.90
CA ALA A 437 31.36 -8.11 4.68
C ALA A 437 32.73 -8.68 4.28
N MET A 438 33.07 -8.69 2.99
CA MET A 438 34.41 -9.11 2.53
C MET A 438 35.51 -8.15 3.00
N MET A 439 35.29 -6.83 2.96
CA MET A 439 36.25 -5.86 3.48
C MET A 439 36.42 -6.00 4.99
N ALA A 440 35.31 -6.11 5.73
CA ALA A 440 35.32 -6.31 7.19
C ALA A 440 36.03 -7.61 7.59
N GLY A 441 35.77 -8.72 6.89
CA GLY A 441 36.48 -9.99 7.08
C GLY A 441 37.99 -9.85 6.93
N TRP A 442 38.47 -9.16 5.88
CA TRP A 442 39.90 -8.85 5.74
C TRP A 442 40.44 -7.97 6.88
N GLY A 443 39.65 -7.04 7.41
CA GLY A 443 39.97 -6.24 8.60
C GLY A 443 40.18 -7.08 9.86
N VAL A 444 39.33 -8.09 10.11
CA VAL A 444 39.48 -9.02 11.25
C VAL A 444 40.86 -9.72 11.24
N THR A 445 41.46 -9.95 10.06
CA THR A 445 42.80 -10.57 9.95
C THR A 445 43.94 -9.72 10.53
N VAL A 446 43.71 -8.43 10.82
CA VAL A 446 44.72 -7.50 11.38
C VAL A 446 44.99 -7.83 12.85
N PHE A 447 43.95 -8.10 13.64
CA PHE A 447 44.04 -8.36 15.08
C PHE A 447 44.77 -9.67 15.44
N ASN A 448 44.93 -10.57 14.47
CA ASN A 448 45.54 -11.89 14.68
C ASN A 448 47.08 -11.85 14.82
N ARG A 449 47.71 -10.67 14.70
CA ARG A 449 49.18 -10.49 14.66
C ARG A 449 49.87 -10.07 15.97
N GLN A 450 49.15 -9.60 17.00
CA GLN A 450 49.75 -8.95 18.19
C GLN A 450 49.25 -9.57 19.51
N GLN A 451 49.41 -10.89 19.67
CA GLN A 451 48.66 -11.67 20.67
C GLN A 451 48.90 -11.28 22.15
N ARG A 452 47.84 -10.80 22.80
CA ARG A 452 47.60 -10.96 24.26
C ARG A 452 46.30 -11.71 24.60
N LEU A 453 45.34 -11.80 23.67
CA LEU A 453 44.04 -12.47 23.85
C LEU A 453 43.85 -13.60 22.82
N LYS A 454 43.03 -14.60 23.17
CA LYS A 454 42.68 -15.70 22.26
C LYS A 454 41.81 -15.17 21.10
N PRO A 455 42.09 -15.50 19.82
CA PRO A 455 41.34 -14.97 18.67
C PRO A 455 39.82 -15.22 18.71
N GLY A 456 39.38 -16.31 19.35
CA GLY A 456 37.94 -16.59 19.54
C GLY A 456 37.24 -15.56 20.43
N VAL A 457 37.91 -15.01 21.45
CA VAL A 457 37.35 -13.97 22.33
C VAL A 457 37.19 -12.66 21.55
N ILE A 458 38.20 -12.27 20.79
CA ILE A 458 38.14 -11.09 19.91
C ILE A 458 36.98 -11.25 18.90
N THR A 459 36.85 -12.44 18.29
CA THR A 459 35.76 -12.73 17.35
C THR A 459 34.38 -12.62 18.02
N ALA A 460 34.24 -13.12 19.26
CA ALA A 460 32.99 -13.05 20.01
C ALA A 460 32.62 -11.61 20.42
N VAL A 461 33.58 -10.79 20.84
CA VAL A 461 33.35 -9.38 21.17
C VAL A 461 32.97 -8.58 19.91
N ILE A 462 33.67 -8.78 18.80
CA ILE A 462 33.32 -8.15 17.52
C ILE A 462 31.90 -8.57 17.08
N ALA A 463 31.59 -9.86 17.16
CA ALA A 463 30.26 -10.38 16.83
C ALA A 463 29.18 -9.76 17.70
N ALA A 464 29.37 -9.69 19.02
CA ALA A 464 28.41 -9.09 19.95
C ALA A 464 28.14 -7.61 19.63
N ILE A 465 29.17 -6.81 19.33
CA ILE A 465 28.99 -5.40 18.97
C ILE A 465 28.18 -5.25 17.68
N ILE A 466 28.51 -6.01 16.63
CA ILE A 466 27.77 -5.97 15.35
C ILE A 466 26.31 -6.42 15.55
N LEU A 467 26.06 -7.47 16.34
CA LEU A 467 24.71 -7.94 16.62
C LEU A 467 23.90 -6.90 17.41
N ILE A 468 24.50 -6.20 18.38
CA ILE A 468 23.87 -5.09 19.11
C ILE A 468 23.52 -3.95 18.12
N GLU A 469 24.48 -3.55 17.28
CA GLU A 469 24.29 -2.52 16.24
C GLU A 469 23.16 -2.83 15.25
N TYR A 470 22.96 -4.12 14.93
CA TYR A 470 21.95 -4.58 13.97
C TYR A 470 20.66 -5.11 14.62
N SER A 471 20.60 -5.20 15.95
CA SER A 471 19.48 -5.86 16.64
C SER A 471 18.17 -5.10 16.53
N THR A 472 17.09 -5.81 16.20
CA THR A 472 15.71 -5.31 16.18
C THR A 472 14.85 -6.24 17.04
N LEU A 473 15.02 -6.16 18.37
CA LEU A 473 14.37 -7.04 19.35
C LEU A 473 13.37 -6.22 20.21
N PRO A 474 12.13 -6.68 20.41
CA PRO A 474 11.51 -7.87 19.79
C PRO A 474 11.35 -7.69 18.28
N PHE A 475 11.66 -8.76 17.53
CA PHE A 475 11.49 -8.79 16.08
C PHE A 475 10.01 -8.76 15.72
N THR A 476 9.65 -8.05 14.64
CA THR A 476 8.26 -7.90 14.20
C THR A 476 7.61 -9.25 13.96
N THR A 477 6.52 -9.52 14.68
CA THR A 477 5.61 -10.64 14.43
C THR A 477 4.19 -10.13 14.32
N SER A 478 3.37 -10.77 13.48
CA SER A 478 2.00 -10.39 13.22
C SER A 478 1.03 -11.53 13.57
N PRO A 479 0.01 -11.29 14.41
CA PRO A 479 -0.96 -12.32 14.78
C PRO A 479 -1.84 -12.70 13.59
N THR A 480 -2.30 -13.95 13.58
CA THR A 480 -3.35 -14.40 12.67
C THR A 480 -4.71 -13.99 13.23
N GLU A 481 -5.19 -12.82 12.82
CA GLU A 481 -6.53 -12.34 13.17
C GLU A 481 -7.60 -13.31 12.65
N ARG A 482 -8.54 -13.70 13.52
CA ARG A 482 -9.67 -14.56 13.19
C ARG A 482 -10.94 -13.76 13.41
N ILE A 483 -11.76 -13.67 12.38
CA ILE A 483 -13.08 -13.06 12.44
C ILE A 483 -14.10 -14.18 12.65
N ALA A 484 -14.97 -14.06 13.66
CA ALA A 484 -15.93 -15.12 14.01
C ALA A 484 -16.90 -15.44 12.85
N TRP A 485 -17.25 -14.45 12.03
CA TRP A 485 -18.01 -14.65 10.79
C TRP A 485 -17.37 -15.66 9.82
N ASN A 486 -16.02 -15.66 9.69
CA ASN A 486 -15.34 -16.50 8.71
C ASN A 486 -15.53 -18.01 9.00
N GLU A 487 -15.67 -18.40 10.27
CA GLU A 487 -15.92 -19.79 10.65
C GLU A 487 -17.33 -20.24 10.21
N LYS A 488 -18.32 -19.34 10.23
CA LYS A 488 -19.68 -19.61 9.70
C LYS A 488 -19.66 -19.70 8.18
N LEU A 489 -19.00 -18.75 7.53
CA LEU A 489 -18.87 -18.68 6.08
C LEU A 489 -18.09 -19.88 5.50
N ALA A 490 -17.11 -20.42 6.24
CA ALA A 490 -16.40 -21.66 5.91
C ALA A 490 -17.31 -22.90 5.95
N ALA A 491 -18.23 -22.95 6.92
CA ALA A 491 -19.14 -24.06 7.12
C ALA A 491 -20.34 -24.07 6.15
N GLU A 492 -20.64 -22.95 5.50
CA GLU A 492 -21.77 -22.84 4.59
C GLU A 492 -21.53 -23.58 3.25
N PRO A 493 -22.41 -24.51 2.85
CA PRO A 493 -22.23 -25.26 1.62
C PRO A 493 -22.53 -24.43 0.35
N GLY A 494 -21.86 -24.80 -0.74
CA GLY A 494 -22.10 -24.25 -2.07
C GLY A 494 -21.04 -23.25 -2.52
N ASP A 495 -20.94 -23.11 -3.84
CA ASP A 495 -20.04 -22.18 -4.52
C ASP A 495 -20.74 -20.82 -4.64
N PHE A 496 -20.18 -19.79 -4.01
CA PHE A 496 -20.64 -18.40 -4.07
C PHE A 496 -19.52 -17.49 -3.56
N ALA A 497 -19.55 -16.22 -3.96
CA ALA A 497 -18.56 -15.22 -3.58
C ALA A 497 -19.05 -14.27 -2.48
N VAL A 498 -18.11 -13.52 -1.90
CA VAL A 498 -18.38 -12.39 -1.00
C VAL A 498 -17.74 -11.10 -1.49
N LEU A 499 -18.35 -9.97 -1.12
CA LEU A 499 -17.86 -8.63 -1.37
C LEU A 499 -17.46 -7.99 -0.03
N ASP A 500 -16.17 -7.91 0.22
CA ASP A 500 -15.62 -7.15 1.36
C ASP A 500 -15.62 -5.65 1.06
N ILE A 501 -16.04 -4.83 2.02
CA ILE A 501 -15.95 -3.36 1.95
C ILE A 501 -15.34 -2.77 3.25
N PRO A 502 -14.59 -1.65 3.16
CA PRO A 502 -14.27 -0.87 1.96
C PRO A 502 -13.34 -1.61 0.98
N SER A 503 -13.69 -1.65 -0.30
CA SER A 503 -12.96 -2.38 -1.35
C SER A 503 -12.01 -1.49 -2.14
N HIS A 504 -11.12 -2.10 -2.94
CA HIS A 504 -10.21 -1.43 -3.87
C HIS A 504 -9.14 -0.55 -3.21
N ASN A 505 -8.93 -0.74 -1.91
CA ASN A 505 -7.81 -0.14 -1.19
C ASN A 505 -6.68 -1.15 -1.05
N ARG A 506 -5.52 -0.81 -1.61
CA ARG A 506 -4.31 -1.67 -1.66
C ARG A 506 -3.80 -2.14 -0.29
N SER A 507 -4.28 -1.56 0.82
CA SER A 507 -3.99 -2.01 2.19
C SER A 507 -5.04 -2.99 2.71
N PHE A 508 -6.33 -2.69 2.53
CA PHE A 508 -7.44 -3.52 3.03
C PHE A 508 -7.60 -4.81 2.21
N ASP A 509 -7.43 -4.74 0.89
CA ASP A 509 -7.54 -5.90 -0.01
C ASP A 509 -6.60 -7.06 0.39
N LYS A 510 -5.46 -6.75 1.02
CA LYS A 510 -4.49 -7.74 1.51
C LYS A 510 -4.99 -8.50 2.75
N TRP A 511 -5.80 -7.85 3.58
CA TRP A 511 -6.46 -8.49 4.73
C TRP A 511 -7.59 -9.41 4.29
N TYR A 512 -8.40 -8.97 3.33
CA TYR A 512 -9.47 -9.81 2.74
C TYR A 512 -8.92 -11.10 2.12
N MET A 513 -7.73 -11.05 1.51
CA MET A 513 -7.02 -12.26 1.09
C MET A 513 -6.70 -13.19 2.28
N VAL A 514 -6.25 -12.69 3.43
CA VAL A 514 -6.00 -13.54 4.61
C VAL A 514 -7.29 -14.06 5.23
N TYR A 515 -8.39 -13.31 5.19
CA TYR A 515 -9.70 -13.81 5.61
C TYR A 515 -10.22 -14.90 4.66
N GLN A 516 -9.96 -14.81 3.36
CA GLN A 516 -10.25 -15.87 2.39
C GLN A 516 -9.54 -17.20 2.70
N ILE A 517 -8.35 -17.19 3.32
CA ILE A 517 -7.70 -18.43 3.79
C ILE A 517 -8.58 -19.16 4.83
N GLN A 518 -9.37 -18.40 5.61
CA GLN A 518 -10.23 -18.93 6.68
C GLN A 518 -11.56 -19.45 6.13
N HIS A 519 -12.21 -18.70 5.24
CA HIS A 519 -13.55 -19.04 4.74
C HIS A 519 -13.58 -19.76 3.37
N GLY A 520 -12.48 -19.75 2.62
CA GLY A 520 -12.33 -20.49 1.35
C GLY A 520 -13.22 -20.02 0.18
N LYS A 521 -14.06 -19.00 0.35
CA LYS A 521 -14.96 -18.47 -0.68
C LYS A 521 -14.25 -17.47 -1.59
N PRO A 522 -14.53 -17.42 -2.90
CA PRO A 522 -14.07 -16.34 -3.78
C PRO A 522 -14.46 -14.94 -3.26
N ILE A 523 -13.63 -13.95 -3.54
CA ILE A 523 -13.88 -12.54 -3.22
C ILE A 523 -13.93 -11.69 -4.50
N VAL A 524 -14.78 -10.66 -4.49
CA VAL A 524 -14.92 -9.71 -5.62
C VAL A 524 -13.67 -8.85 -5.80
N GLY A 525 -12.96 -8.55 -4.71
CA GLY A 525 -11.71 -7.76 -4.73
C GLY A 525 -10.44 -8.62 -4.67
N GLY A 526 -9.39 -8.08 -4.05
CA GLY A 526 -8.12 -8.75 -3.80
C GLY A 526 -6.90 -7.92 -4.23
N HIS A 527 -5.71 -8.52 -4.17
CA HIS A 527 -4.47 -7.85 -4.56
C HIS A 527 -3.55 -8.74 -5.40
N VAL A 528 -3.14 -8.24 -6.56
CA VAL A 528 -2.07 -8.81 -7.39
C VAL A 528 -0.96 -7.79 -7.68
N SER A 529 0.28 -8.27 -7.78
CA SER A 529 1.48 -7.39 -7.89
C SER A 529 1.52 -6.55 -9.18
N ARG A 530 0.81 -7.00 -10.23
CA ARG A 530 0.62 -6.33 -11.51
C ARG A 530 -0.80 -6.59 -11.96
N MET A 531 -1.65 -5.58 -11.86
CA MET A 531 -3.09 -5.71 -12.02
C MET A 531 -3.47 -5.58 -13.51
N PRO A 532 -4.01 -6.64 -14.14
CA PRO A 532 -4.53 -6.55 -15.50
C PRO A 532 -5.83 -5.72 -15.49
N ARG A 533 -6.09 -4.93 -16.53
CA ARG A 533 -7.27 -4.04 -16.59
C ARG A 533 -8.59 -4.83 -16.58
N GLU A 534 -8.52 -6.03 -17.11
CA GLU A 534 -9.59 -7.02 -17.28
C GLU A 534 -10.07 -7.57 -15.91
N ALA A 535 -9.26 -7.48 -14.86
CA ALA A 535 -9.66 -7.87 -13.49
C ALA A 535 -10.77 -6.97 -12.92
N PHE A 536 -10.95 -5.76 -13.47
CA PHE A 536 -11.97 -4.82 -13.04
C PHE A 536 -13.26 -4.88 -13.87
N ASP A 537 -13.36 -5.77 -14.86
CA ASP A 537 -14.47 -5.72 -15.82
C ASP A 537 -15.83 -5.92 -15.16
N PHE A 538 -15.96 -6.88 -14.22
CA PHE A 538 -17.19 -7.04 -13.43
C PHE A 538 -17.45 -5.86 -12.48
N ILE A 539 -16.41 -5.37 -11.78
CA ILE A 539 -16.50 -4.23 -10.86
C ILE A 539 -17.07 -2.98 -11.56
N LYS A 540 -16.62 -2.70 -12.80
CA LYS A 540 -17.13 -1.60 -13.63
C LYS A 540 -18.58 -1.78 -14.09
N THR A 541 -19.13 -3.01 -14.08
CA THR A 541 -20.56 -3.22 -14.41
C THR A 541 -21.49 -2.95 -13.24
N VAL A 542 -20.98 -2.77 -12.02
CA VAL A 542 -21.77 -2.50 -10.81
C VAL A 542 -21.53 -1.04 -10.40
N PRO A 543 -22.44 -0.08 -10.69
CA PRO A 543 -22.21 1.35 -10.49
C PRO A 543 -21.70 1.75 -9.09
N ILE A 544 -22.20 1.13 -8.02
CA ILE A 544 -21.68 1.42 -6.67
C ILE A 544 -20.22 0.99 -6.50
N LEU A 545 -19.76 -0.10 -7.14
CA LEU A 545 -18.35 -0.52 -7.09
C LEU A 545 -17.45 0.26 -8.05
N ASP A 546 -17.97 0.62 -9.23
CA ASP A 546 -17.27 1.51 -10.16
C ASP A 546 -17.02 2.88 -9.52
N SER A 547 -17.98 3.40 -8.74
CA SER A 547 -17.80 4.63 -7.96
C SER A 547 -16.66 4.52 -6.92
N ILE A 548 -16.52 3.37 -6.24
CA ILE A 548 -15.44 3.09 -5.29
C ILE A 548 -14.08 3.04 -6.01
N LEU A 549 -14.04 2.41 -7.19
CA LEU A 549 -12.84 2.32 -8.02
C LEU A 549 -12.38 3.69 -8.54
N GLN A 550 -13.30 4.59 -8.86
CA GLN A 550 -13.00 5.93 -9.41
C GLN A 550 -12.70 6.97 -8.33
N ASN A 551 -13.29 6.87 -7.14
CA ASN A 551 -13.24 7.90 -6.08
C ASN A 551 -12.32 7.53 -4.89
N ASP A 552 -11.16 6.91 -5.13
CA ASP A 552 -10.16 6.54 -4.11
C ASP A 552 -10.76 5.74 -2.93
N ALA A 553 -11.40 4.61 -3.28
CA ALA A 553 -12.08 3.69 -2.38
C ALA A 553 -13.32 4.27 -1.64
N ARG A 554 -13.96 5.33 -2.17
CA ARG A 554 -15.18 5.93 -1.61
C ARG A 554 -16.41 5.65 -2.46
N ALA A 555 -17.48 5.16 -1.84
CA ALA A 555 -18.74 4.88 -2.53
C ALA A 555 -19.55 6.14 -2.80
N ASP A 556 -20.15 6.24 -3.99
CA ASP A 556 -21.16 7.25 -4.28
C ASP A 556 -22.54 6.83 -3.74
N PHE A 557 -22.84 7.30 -2.53
CA PHE A 557 -24.12 7.07 -1.88
C PHE A 557 -25.29 7.88 -2.48
N ASN A 558 -25.09 8.64 -3.56
CA ASN A 558 -26.21 9.26 -4.31
C ASN A 558 -26.93 8.27 -5.23
N ILE A 559 -26.34 7.09 -5.50
CA ILE A 559 -26.98 6.01 -6.24
C ILE A 559 -28.22 5.54 -5.45
N THR A 560 -29.42 5.65 -6.03
CA THR A 560 -30.70 5.46 -5.31
C THR A 560 -31.29 4.05 -5.41
N ASN A 561 -30.97 3.31 -6.46
CA ASN A 561 -31.55 1.99 -6.77
C ASN A 561 -30.80 0.84 -6.08
N VAL A 562 -30.90 0.77 -4.75
CA VAL A 562 -30.15 -0.16 -3.89
C VAL A 562 -30.27 -1.62 -4.36
N THR A 563 -31.48 -2.11 -4.63
CA THR A 563 -31.66 -3.51 -5.05
C THR A 563 -31.08 -3.76 -6.45
N GLU A 564 -31.06 -2.81 -7.38
CA GLU A 564 -30.35 -3.00 -8.68
C GLU A 564 -28.87 -3.32 -8.45
N GLN A 565 -28.19 -2.52 -7.62
CA GLN A 565 -26.78 -2.70 -7.30
C GLN A 565 -26.51 -4.06 -6.66
N MET A 566 -27.36 -4.47 -5.71
CA MET A 566 -27.25 -5.75 -5.02
C MET A 566 -27.61 -6.93 -5.95
N ARG A 567 -28.57 -6.76 -6.87
CA ARG A 567 -28.99 -7.79 -7.83
C ARG A 567 -27.91 -8.09 -8.86
N LEU A 568 -27.13 -7.10 -9.30
CA LEU A 568 -25.96 -7.33 -10.16
C LEU A 568 -24.91 -8.22 -9.46
N LEU A 569 -24.71 -8.02 -8.15
CA LEU A 569 -23.86 -8.88 -7.33
C LEU A 569 -24.47 -10.29 -7.18
N SER A 570 -25.76 -10.40 -6.86
CA SER A 570 -26.43 -11.69 -6.65
C SER A 570 -26.53 -12.52 -7.94
N GLN A 571 -26.71 -11.88 -9.11
CA GLN A 571 -26.71 -12.52 -10.43
C GLN A 571 -25.33 -13.06 -10.81
N ALA A 572 -24.25 -12.38 -10.40
CA ALA A 572 -22.90 -12.92 -10.46
C ALA A 572 -22.64 -14.02 -9.42
N ASN A 573 -23.60 -14.35 -8.55
CA ASN A 573 -23.48 -15.30 -7.43
C ASN A 573 -22.49 -14.84 -6.32
N VAL A 574 -22.41 -13.53 -6.10
CA VAL A 574 -21.90 -12.93 -4.86
C VAL A 574 -23.06 -12.89 -3.86
N ARG A 575 -22.97 -13.60 -2.73
CA ARG A 575 -24.09 -13.80 -1.78
C ARG A 575 -24.11 -12.80 -0.62
N TYR A 576 -22.92 -12.40 -0.16
CA TYR A 576 -22.77 -11.53 1.01
C TYR A 576 -21.96 -10.28 0.68
N LEU A 577 -22.39 -9.15 1.24
CA LEU A 577 -21.60 -7.94 1.40
C LEU A 577 -21.16 -7.87 2.86
N VAL A 578 -19.85 -7.73 3.10
CA VAL A 578 -19.20 -7.80 4.42
C VAL A 578 -18.49 -6.47 4.69
N LEU A 579 -18.97 -5.71 5.67
CA LEU A 579 -18.41 -4.44 6.09
C LEU A 579 -17.49 -4.63 7.30
N HIS A 580 -16.19 -4.39 7.11
CA HIS A 580 -15.15 -4.57 8.11
C HIS A 580 -14.98 -3.33 8.97
N LYS A 581 -15.40 -3.41 10.25
CA LYS A 581 -15.45 -2.28 11.19
C LYS A 581 -14.09 -1.64 11.44
N GLN A 582 -13.02 -2.43 11.46
CA GLN A 582 -11.64 -1.93 11.59
C GLN A 582 -11.19 -0.99 10.45
N PHE A 583 -11.83 -1.05 9.27
CA PHE A 583 -11.51 -0.22 8.11
C PHE A 583 -12.59 0.84 7.82
N ALA A 584 -13.70 0.84 8.55
CA ALA A 584 -14.82 1.76 8.40
C ALA A 584 -15.13 2.45 9.73
N ASN A 585 -14.85 3.75 9.83
CA ASN A 585 -15.25 4.55 10.99
C ASN A 585 -16.78 4.60 11.15
N GLU A 586 -17.27 5.02 12.33
CA GLU A 586 -18.70 5.04 12.65
C GLU A 586 -19.54 5.82 11.62
N GLY A 587 -18.99 6.92 11.08
CA GLY A 587 -19.63 7.68 10.00
C GLY A 587 -19.82 6.85 8.73
N LEU A 588 -18.78 6.18 8.24
CA LEU A 588 -18.88 5.32 7.05
C LEU A 588 -19.79 4.10 7.30
N GLN A 589 -19.78 3.54 8.52
CA GLN A 589 -20.73 2.49 8.90
C GLN A 589 -22.18 2.99 8.85
N ALA A 590 -22.46 4.19 9.37
CA ALA A 590 -23.78 4.81 9.33
C ALA A 590 -24.23 5.09 7.88
N MET A 591 -23.33 5.57 7.00
CA MET A 591 -23.62 5.79 5.58
C MET A 591 -24.01 4.49 4.87
N TRP A 592 -23.26 3.39 5.08
CA TRP A 592 -23.61 2.08 4.51
C TRP A 592 -24.93 1.53 5.07
N ARG A 593 -25.22 1.69 6.37
CA ARG A 593 -26.49 1.29 6.97
C ARG A 593 -27.68 2.07 6.40
N ASP A 594 -27.56 3.40 6.27
CA ASP A 594 -28.63 4.18 5.66
C ASP A 594 -28.83 3.81 4.19
N TRP A 595 -27.73 3.69 3.44
CA TRP A 595 -27.78 3.38 2.02
C TRP A 595 -28.38 2.00 1.74
N LEU A 596 -27.89 0.96 2.42
CA LEU A 596 -28.41 -0.41 2.24
C LEU A 596 -29.90 -0.49 2.60
N THR A 597 -30.41 0.32 3.52
CA THR A 597 -31.85 0.43 3.84
C THR A 597 -32.45 -0.75 4.61
N TYR A 598 -31.94 -1.98 4.46
CA TYR A 598 -32.35 -3.19 5.20
C TYR A 598 -31.43 -3.52 6.39
N ALA A 599 -31.87 -4.46 7.24
CA ALA A 599 -31.11 -4.91 8.41
C ALA A 599 -29.95 -5.85 8.03
N PRO A 600 -28.83 -5.89 8.79
CA PRO A 600 -27.80 -6.87 8.58
C PRO A 600 -28.28 -8.27 8.98
N THR A 601 -27.86 -9.29 8.22
CA THR A 601 -28.13 -10.70 8.55
C THR A 601 -27.23 -11.21 9.69
N TYR A 602 -26.07 -10.57 9.88
CA TYR A 602 -25.16 -10.85 10.99
C TYR A 602 -24.33 -9.62 11.35
N GLU A 603 -24.00 -9.48 12.64
CA GLU A 603 -23.10 -8.43 13.15
C GLU A 603 -22.38 -8.93 14.41
N ASP A 604 -21.08 -8.64 14.52
CA ASP A 604 -20.26 -8.85 15.72
C ASP A 604 -19.32 -7.64 15.98
N GLU A 605 -18.23 -7.83 16.71
CA GLU A 605 -17.26 -6.75 17.00
C GLU A 605 -16.39 -6.37 15.78
N ASP A 606 -16.21 -7.28 14.81
CA ASP A 606 -15.33 -7.11 13.66
C ASP A 606 -16.09 -6.69 12.38
N VAL A 607 -17.27 -7.26 12.14
CA VAL A 607 -17.99 -7.14 10.86
C VAL A 607 -19.49 -6.87 10.98
N ILE A 608 -20.05 -6.32 9.91
CA ILE A 608 -21.49 -6.18 9.65
C ILE A 608 -21.77 -6.83 8.29
N VAL A 609 -22.74 -7.75 8.20
CA VAL A 609 -22.95 -8.58 7.01
C VAL A 609 -24.38 -8.48 6.48
N TYR A 610 -24.50 -8.43 5.15
CA TYR A 610 -25.75 -8.23 4.43
C TYR A 610 -25.92 -9.24 3.29
N HIS A 611 -27.16 -9.68 3.04
CA HIS A 611 -27.51 -10.46 1.84
C HIS A 611 -27.57 -9.56 0.60
N THR A 612 -26.94 -9.99 -0.51
CA THR A 612 -27.07 -9.29 -1.82
C THR A 612 -28.42 -9.52 -2.51
N ALA A 613 -29.29 -10.36 -1.94
CA ALA A 613 -30.66 -10.57 -2.41
C ALA A 613 -31.63 -10.46 -1.21
N PRO A 614 -31.83 -9.24 -0.67
CA PRO A 614 -32.70 -9.03 0.49
C PRO A 614 -34.15 -9.39 0.18
N GLN A 615 -34.89 -9.87 1.17
CA GLN A 615 -36.29 -10.29 1.04
C GLN A 615 -37.20 -9.52 2.01
N ALA A 616 -38.36 -9.09 1.51
CA ALA A 616 -39.39 -8.44 2.29
C ALA A 616 -39.98 -9.41 3.34
N GLY A 617 -40.12 -8.95 4.58
CA GLY A 617 -40.53 -9.77 5.72
C GLY A 617 -39.39 -10.60 6.35
N GLN A 618 -38.18 -10.59 5.77
CA GLN A 618 -36.99 -11.24 6.34
C GLN A 618 -35.89 -10.21 6.65
N ASP A 619 -35.37 -9.52 5.63
CA ASP A 619 -34.25 -8.57 5.78
C ASP A 619 -34.76 -7.12 5.99
N PHE A 620 -35.97 -6.82 5.50
CA PHE A 620 -36.65 -5.53 5.71
C PHE A 620 -38.16 -5.69 5.86
N ILE A 621 -38.80 -4.70 6.49
CA ILE A 621 -40.26 -4.64 6.70
C ILE A 621 -40.77 -3.34 6.07
N ILE A 622 -41.92 -3.40 5.42
CA ILE A 622 -42.67 -2.22 4.98
C ILE A 622 -43.53 -1.78 6.16
N GLU A 623 -43.11 -0.72 6.86
CA GLU A 623 -43.83 -0.16 8.01
C GLU A 623 -45.14 0.51 7.61
N GLN A 624 -45.21 1.08 6.40
CA GLN A 624 -46.40 1.76 5.88
C GLN A 624 -46.67 1.32 4.44
N SER A 625 -47.57 0.34 4.25
CA SER A 625 -48.04 -0.08 2.93
C SER A 625 -48.83 1.06 2.28
N LEU A 626 -48.60 1.31 0.99
CA LEU A 626 -49.41 2.26 0.20
C LEU A 626 -50.24 1.52 -0.83
N THR A 627 -49.67 0.55 -1.53
CA THR A 627 -50.42 -0.46 -2.30
C THR A 627 -50.15 -1.85 -1.70
N PRO A 628 -50.79 -2.93 -2.19
CA PRO A 628 -50.40 -4.29 -1.81
C PRO A 628 -48.96 -4.65 -2.19
N GLU A 629 -48.38 -3.96 -3.17
CA GLU A 629 -47.06 -4.23 -3.75
C GLU A 629 -45.96 -3.28 -3.27
N ILE A 630 -46.26 -2.01 -2.96
CA ILE A 630 -45.29 -0.97 -2.58
C ILE A 630 -45.66 -0.30 -1.26
N GLY A 631 -44.65 0.02 -0.46
CA GLY A 631 -44.78 0.97 0.64
C GLY A 631 -43.46 1.57 1.12
N LEU A 632 -43.52 2.20 2.28
CA LEU A 632 -42.38 2.82 2.96
C LEU A 632 -41.84 1.91 4.06
N ILE A 633 -40.53 1.72 4.05
CA ILE A 633 -39.75 1.07 5.11
C ILE A 633 -39.48 2.08 6.22
N ARG A 634 -39.06 3.28 5.83
CA ARG A 634 -39.03 4.47 6.69
C ARG A 634 -39.18 5.72 5.83
N ALA A 635 -39.73 6.77 6.39
CA ALA A 635 -39.68 8.10 5.81
C ALA A 635 -39.57 9.13 6.92
N GLY A 636 -38.80 10.17 6.67
CA GLY A 636 -38.65 11.32 7.55
C GLY A 636 -38.61 12.59 6.72
N PHE A 637 -38.77 13.73 7.36
CA PHE A 637 -38.69 15.01 6.68
C PHE A 637 -38.06 16.06 7.59
N ALA A 638 -37.46 17.06 6.97
CA ALA A 638 -36.97 18.25 7.63
C ALA A 638 -37.15 19.46 6.71
N PRO A 639 -37.54 20.63 7.26
CA PRO A 639 -37.86 20.89 8.66
C PRO A 639 -39.32 20.55 9.03
N SER A 640 -39.60 20.50 10.34
CA SER A 640 -40.97 20.45 10.90
C SER A 640 -41.54 21.82 11.27
N ASP A 641 -40.71 22.86 11.34
CA ASP A 641 -41.10 24.28 11.39
C ASP A 641 -40.68 24.91 10.05
N ALA A 642 -41.64 25.29 9.22
CA ALA A 642 -41.40 25.85 7.89
C ALA A 642 -42.08 27.22 7.75
N VAL A 643 -41.78 27.93 6.67
CA VAL A 643 -42.36 29.24 6.37
C VAL A 643 -42.87 29.25 4.94
N GLN A 644 -43.88 30.06 4.66
CA GLN A 644 -44.29 30.42 3.29
C GLN A 644 -43.05 30.80 2.44
N GLY A 645 -42.95 30.26 1.22
CA GLY A 645 -41.78 30.40 0.34
C GLY A 645 -40.56 29.54 0.72
N GLY A 646 -40.63 28.76 1.81
CA GLY A 646 -39.61 27.80 2.21
C GLY A 646 -39.77 26.43 1.56
N THR A 647 -38.89 25.47 1.93
CA THR A 647 -39.01 24.07 1.49
C THR A 647 -39.18 23.08 2.65
N ILE A 648 -39.68 21.89 2.32
CA ILE A 648 -39.63 20.68 3.15
C ILE A 648 -38.95 19.58 2.36
N LYS A 649 -37.86 19.03 2.89
CA LYS A 649 -37.16 17.89 2.30
C LYS A 649 -37.64 16.61 2.94
N VAL A 650 -38.18 15.70 2.14
CA VAL A 650 -38.61 14.35 2.56
C VAL A 650 -37.58 13.33 2.10
N ASP A 651 -36.96 12.64 3.05
CA ASP A 651 -36.15 11.45 2.80
C ASP A 651 -37.03 10.21 2.98
N ALA A 652 -37.12 9.38 1.95
CA ALA A 652 -37.94 8.19 1.92
C ALA A 652 -37.09 6.95 1.59
N ARG A 653 -37.48 5.83 2.18
CA ARG A 653 -36.91 4.51 1.94
C ARG A 653 -38.05 3.59 1.55
N TRP A 654 -38.08 3.25 0.27
CA TRP A 654 -39.16 2.50 -0.36
C TRP A 654 -38.82 1.01 -0.42
N GLY A 655 -39.86 0.19 -0.32
CA GLY A 655 -39.78 -1.26 -0.49
C GLY A 655 -40.92 -1.80 -1.34
N SER A 656 -40.70 -2.94 -2.00
CA SER A 656 -41.78 -3.74 -2.61
C SER A 656 -41.83 -5.18 -2.10
N THR A 657 -43.05 -5.72 -2.04
CA THR A 657 -43.34 -7.15 -1.75
C THR A 657 -43.61 -7.95 -3.03
N ALA A 658 -44.05 -7.28 -4.10
CA ALA A 658 -44.41 -7.86 -5.38
C ALA A 658 -44.00 -6.93 -6.55
N VAL A 659 -44.10 -7.43 -7.79
CA VAL A 659 -43.85 -6.64 -8.99
C VAL A 659 -44.98 -5.61 -9.17
N PRO A 660 -44.72 -4.29 -9.14
CA PRO A 660 -45.79 -3.28 -9.21
C PRO A 660 -46.42 -3.14 -10.61
N GLY A 661 -45.62 -3.34 -11.67
CA GLY A 661 -46.10 -3.38 -13.05
C GLY A 661 -46.56 -2.03 -13.64
N THR A 662 -46.49 -0.93 -12.89
CA THR A 662 -46.84 0.42 -13.34
C THR A 662 -45.92 1.48 -12.73
N ALA A 663 -45.79 2.62 -13.42
CA ALA A 663 -44.92 3.73 -13.03
C ALA A 663 -45.69 4.74 -12.18
N TYR A 664 -45.58 4.62 -10.86
CA TYR A 664 -46.21 5.50 -9.90
C TYR A 664 -45.45 6.81 -9.74
N ASN A 665 -46.22 7.88 -9.58
CA ASN A 665 -45.75 9.14 -9.03
C ASN A 665 -46.03 9.18 -7.53
N VAL A 666 -45.15 9.80 -6.76
CA VAL A 666 -45.39 10.19 -5.37
C VAL A 666 -46.06 11.57 -5.32
N CYS A 667 -47.04 11.72 -4.43
CA CYS A 667 -47.79 12.95 -4.19
C CYS A 667 -47.73 13.32 -2.70
N PHE A 668 -47.59 14.61 -2.41
CA PHE A 668 -47.52 15.12 -1.04
C PHE A 668 -48.70 16.04 -0.72
N TRP A 669 -49.17 15.99 0.53
CA TRP A 669 -50.31 16.75 1.00
C TRP A 669 -50.07 17.29 2.41
N LEU A 670 -50.63 18.46 2.69
CA LEU A 670 -50.78 19.00 4.03
C LEU A 670 -52.25 18.92 4.40
N GLN A 671 -52.55 18.34 5.55
CA GLN A 671 -53.91 18.26 6.07
C GLN A 671 -54.04 19.02 7.39
N ASP A 672 -54.94 20.00 7.44
CA ASP A 672 -55.41 20.67 8.65
C ASP A 672 -56.91 20.33 8.82
N GLY A 673 -57.22 19.56 9.87
CA GLY A 673 -58.56 19.06 10.14
C GLY A 673 -59.19 18.38 8.92
N ASN A 674 -60.21 19.04 8.34
CA ASN A 674 -60.94 18.58 7.16
C ASN A 674 -60.43 19.17 5.83
N GLN A 675 -59.51 20.14 5.84
CA GLN A 675 -58.90 20.69 4.63
C GLN A 675 -57.63 19.92 4.26
N LYS A 676 -57.57 19.42 3.03
CA LYS A 676 -56.42 18.69 2.48
C LYS A 676 -55.88 19.43 1.26
N THR A 677 -54.76 20.10 1.44
CA THR A 677 -54.07 20.91 0.43
C THR A 677 -52.92 20.11 -0.17
N ARG A 678 -52.80 20.08 -1.50
CA ARG A 678 -51.70 19.39 -2.18
C ARG A 678 -50.45 20.28 -2.16
N ILE A 679 -49.28 19.73 -1.82
CA ILE A 679 -48.02 20.43 -2.06
C ILE A 679 -47.50 20.05 -3.45
N GLY A 680 -47.46 21.02 -4.36
CA GLY A 680 -46.83 20.90 -5.66
C GLY A 680 -47.39 19.79 -6.57
N ASN A 681 -46.58 19.42 -7.56
CA ASN A 681 -46.90 18.37 -8.51
C ASN A 681 -46.48 17.00 -7.99
N CYS A 682 -47.25 15.96 -8.33
CA CYS A 682 -46.79 14.60 -8.14
C CYS A 682 -45.62 14.34 -9.11
N GLN A 683 -44.56 13.76 -8.59
CA GLN A 683 -43.30 13.49 -9.30
C GLN A 683 -43.02 11.98 -9.29
N PRO A 684 -42.24 11.42 -10.23
CA PRO A 684 -41.90 10.00 -10.20
C PRO A 684 -41.31 9.60 -8.85
N VAL A 685 -41.61 8.38 -8.37
CA VAL A 685 -40.96 7.84 -7.15
C VAL A 685 -39.43 7.86 -7.31
N SER A 686 -38.93 7.58 -8.51
CA SER A 686 -37.57 7.90 -8.96
C SER A 686 -37.57 8.11 -10.47
N GLU A 687 -36.93 9.18 -10.95
CA GLU A 687 -36.78 9.43 -12.39
C GLU A 687 -35.82 8.43 -13.06
N ALA A 688 -34.74 8.07 -12.36
CA ALA A 688 -33.75 7.11 -12.87
C ALA A 688 -34.28 5.65 -12.82
N TRP A 689 -35.10 5.33 -11.81
CA TRP A 689 -35.54 3.96 -11.52
C TRP A 689 -37.05 3.89 -11.20
N PRO A 690 -37.94 4.14 -12.18
CA PRO A 690 -39.38 4.13 -12.00
C PRO A 690 -39.93 2.74 -11.60
N THR A 691 -41.09 2.73 -10.94
CA THR A 691 -41.65 1.54 -10.27
C THR A 691 -42.17 0.45 -11.21
N ASP A 692 -42.32 0.73 -12.51
CA ASP A 692 -42.63 -0.25 -13.54
C ASP A 692 -41.45 -1.21 -13.81
N LYS A 693 -40.22 -0.79 -13.49
CA LYS A 693 -39.01 -1.61 -13.54
C LYS A 693 -38.78 -2.45 -12.28
N TRP A 694 -39.48 -2.16 -11.19
CA TRP A 694 -39.23 -2.79 -9.89
C TRP A 694 -39.67 -4.25 -9.90
N GLN A 695 -38.89 -5.10 -9.23
CA GLN A 695 -39.27 -6.49 -9.00
C GLN A 695 -39.94 -6.63 -7.63
N ALA A 696 -40.22 -7.87 -7.20
CA ALA A 696 -40.47 -8.14 -5.79
C ALA A 696 -39.16 -7.97 -4.99
N ASN A 697 -39.26 -7.48 -3.76
CA ASN A 697 -38.12 -7.15 -2.88
C ASN A 697 -37.21 -6.00 -3.38
N GLU A 698 -37.77 -5.08 -4.17
CA GLU A 698 -37.04 -3.90 -4.62
C GLU A 698 -36.91 -2.87 -3.49
N LEU A 699 -35.72 -2.27 -3.37
CA LEU A 699 -35.38 -1.23 -2.40
C LEU A 699 -34.86 0.00 -3.13
N LEU A 700 -35.41 1.17 -2.78
CA LEU A 700 -35.02 2.44 -3.36
C LEU A 700 -34.99 3.59 -2.34
N ARG A 701 -34.00 4.46 -2.47
CA ARG A 701 -33.87 5.71 -1.71
C ARG A 701 -34.49 6.86 -2.51
N GLY A 702 -35.50 7.50 -1.94
CA GLY A 702 -36.12 8.72 -2.48
C GLY A 702 -35.72 9.94 -1.65
N SER A 703 -35.50 11.07 -2.31
CA SER A 703 -35.33 12.38 -1.67
C SER A 703 -36.14 13.40 -2.47
N TYR A 704 -37.02 14.13 -1.80
CA TYR A 704 -38.00 15.01 -2.44
C TYR A 704 -38.00 16.38 -1.78
N THR A 705 -37.77 17.43 -2.55
CA THR A 705 -37.91 18.83 -2.10
C THR A 705 -39.31 19.33 -2.41
N LEU A 706 -40.06 19.72 -1.38
CA LEU A 706 -41.43 20.23 -1.49
C LEU A 706 -41.41 21.74 -1.27
N TRP A 707 -41.85 22.51 -2.27
CA TRP A 707 -41.93 23.97 -2.18
C TRP A 707 -43.25 24.41 -1.57
N LEU A 708 -43.19 25.30 -0.58
CA LEU A 708 -44.37 25.91 0.05
C LEU A 708 -44.71 27.22 -0.65
N GLU A 709 -45.87 27.29 -1.30
CA GLU A 709 -46.34 28.51 -1.97
C GLU A 709 -46.54 29.65 -0.96
N GLU A 710 -46.12 30.87 -1.31
CA GLU A 710 -46.32 32.05 -0.45
C GLU A 710 -47.81 32.35 -0.17
N THR A 711 -48.70 31.87 -1.03
CA THR A 711 -50.16 31.98 -0.92
C THR A 711 -50.82 30.92 -0.03
N MET A 712 -50.08 29.91 0.43
CA MET A 712 -50.62 28.84 1.28
C MET A 712 -50.97 29.39 2.67
N PRO A 713 -52.15 29.09 3.25
CA PRO A 713 -52.46 29.54 4.61
C PRO A 713 -51.41 29.06 5.63
N PRO A 714 -51.03 29.90 6.62
CA PRO A 714 -50.22 29.45 7.75
C PRO A 714 -51.06 28.63 8.73
N GLY A 715 -50.43 27.69 9.44
CA GLY A 715 -51.11 26.80 10.38
C GLY A 715 -50.32 25.53 10.69
N ASP A 716 -50.90 24.68 11.55
CA ASP A 716 -50.37 23.36 11.88
C ASP A 716 -51.00 22.29 10.98
N TYR A 717 -50.15 21.57 10.25
CA TYR A 717 -50.56 20.58 9.26
C TYR A 717 -50.01 19.19 9.58
N GLN A 718 -50.64 18.14 9.06
CA GLN A 718 -50.04 16.81 8.94
C GLN A 718 -49.51 16.63 7.52
N LEU A 719 -48.20 16.36 7.38
CA LEU A 719 -47.61 15.99 6.11
C LEU A 719 -47.97 14.54 5.78
N GLN A 720 -48.52 14.34 4.59
CA GLN A 720 -48.95 13.07 4.06
C GLN A 720 -48.28 12.76 2.72
N ILE A 721 -48.06 11.47 2.48
CA ILE A 721 -47.46 10.92 1.25
C ILE A 721 -48.37 9.81 0.71
N ALA A 722 -48.60 9.81 -0.60
CA ALA A 722 -49.40 8.80 -1.29
C ALA A 722 -48.87 8.55 -2.70
N LEU A 723 -49.22 7.39 -3.27
CA LEU A 723 -48.89 7.07 -4.67
C LEU A 723 -50.02 7.49 -5.61
N ALA A 724 -49.68 7.74 -6.87
CA ALA A 724 -50.61 8.07 -7.94
C ALA A 724 -50.26 7.39 -9.26
N GLU A 725 -51.30 6.97 -9.97
CA GLU A 725 -51.26 6.43 -11.32
C GLU A 725 -52.15 7.30 -12.23
N GLY A 726 -51.65 7.71 -13.40
CA GLY A 726 -52.41 8.55 -14.33
C GLY A 726 -52.94 9.87 -13.72
N GLY A 727 -52.27 10.39 -12.68
CA GLY A 727 -52.68 11.58 -11.94
C GLY A 727 -53.76 11.37 -10.86
N LYS A 728 -54.23 10.13 -10.63
CA LYS A 728 -55.17 9.77 -9.57
C LYS A 728 -54.42 9.10 -8.42
N ILE A 729 -54.75 9.47 -7.18
CA ILE A 729 -54.23 8.78 -5.99
C ILE A 729 -54.71 7.32 -5.99
N VAL A 730 -53.82 6.40 -5.64
CA VAL A 730 -54.07 4.96 -5.56
C VAL A 730 -53.61 4.42 -4.22
N GLY A 731 -54.36 3.45 -3.69
CA GLY A 731 -54.04 2.83 -2.40
C GLY A 731 -54.24 3.76 -1.20
N ASP A 732 -53.53 3.44 -0.12
CA ASP A 732 -53.57 4.14 1.16
C ASP A 732 -52.67 5.39 1.17
N THR A 733 -52.87 6.25 2.18
CA THR A 733 -52.06 7.45 2.42
C THR A 733 -51.32 7.32 3.74
N ALA A 734 -50.01 7.50 3.70
CA ALA A 734 -49.14 7.55 4.88
C ALA A 734 -49.11 8.95 5.48
N VAL A 735 -49.09 9.03 6.82
CA VAL A 735 -48.84 10.27 7.58
C VAL A 735 -47.39 10.25 8.05
N LEU A 736 -46.62 11.26 7.65
CA LEU A 736 -45.21 11.40 8.03
C LEU A 736 -45.05 12.12 9.37
N GLY A 737 -45.91 13.10 9.66
CA GLY A 737 -45.92 13.83 10.94
C GLY A 737 -46.35 15.30 10.83
N PRO A 738 -46.33 16.04 11.95
CA PRO A 738 -46.74 17.43 12.01
C PRO A 738 -45.73 18.39 11.37
N VAL A 739 -46.25 19.43 10.70
CA VAL A 739 -45.52 20.58 10.15
C VAL A 739 -46.22 21.86 10.59
N ALA A 740 -45.51 22.75 11.28
CA ALA A 740 -45.95 24.12 11.50
C ALA A 740 -45.52 24.98 10.32
N ILE A 741 -46.45 25.71 9.69
CA ILE A 741 -46.16 26.66 8.60
C ILE A 741 -46.44 28.08 9.07
N HIS A 742 -45.38 28.87 9.19
CA HIS A 742 -45.43 30.27 9.57
C HIS A 742 -45.68 31.18 8.35
N PRO A 743 -46.36 32.32 8.52
CA PRO A 743 -46.49 33.31 7.47
C PRO A 743 -45.15 33.99 7.18
N PHE A 744 -44.87 34.28 5.91
CA PHE A 744 -43.78 35.17 5.52
C PHE A 744 -44.32 36.61 5.48
N ASN A 745 -44.31 37.26 6.65
CA ASN A 745 -44.74 38.65 6.81
C ASN A 745 -43.84 39.37 7.84
N PRO A 746 -42.56 39.62 7.51
CA PRO A 746 -41.62 40.24 8.44
C PRO A 746 -42.04 41.67 8.79
N ALA A 747 -42.02 42.00 10.08
CA ALA A 747 -42.31 43.35 10.57
C ALA A 747 -41.29 44.39 10.10
N ASN A 748 -40.04 43.98 9.86
CA ASN A 748 -38.98 44.81 9.30
C ASN A 748 -38.44 44.17 8.02
N GLU A 749 -38.90 44.62 6.86
CA GLU A 749 -38.36 44.18 5.56
C GLU A 749 -36.93 44.69 5.36
N THR A 750 -36.11 43.89 4.66
CA THR A 750 -34.77 44.30 4.21
C THR A 750 -34.37 43.52 2.96
N ASN A 751 -33.31 43.98 2.29
CA ASN A 751 -32.68 43.27 1.18
C ASN A 751 -31.16 43.13 1.39
N ALA A 752 -30.73 43.14 2.66
CA ALA A 752 -29.32 43.05 3.02
C ALA A 752 -28.71 41.74 2.51
N ASN A 753 -27.58 41.82 1.83
CA ASN A 753 -27.07 40.75 0.99
C ASN A 753 -25.60 40.44 1.28
N TRP A 754 -25.30 39.18 1.61
CA TRP A 754 -23.96 38.67 1.85
C TRP A 754 -23.40 38.07 0.56
N GLN A 755 -22.47 38.79 -0.07
CA GLN A 755 -21.66 38.34 -1.24
C GLN A 755 -22.45 37.73 -2.42
N ASP A 756 -23.69 38.17 -2.65
CA ASP A 756 -24.64 37.60 -3.60
C ASP A 756 -24.87 36.07 -3.44
N LYS A 757 -24.75 35.58 -2.19
CA LYS A 757 -25.01 34.20 -1.79
C LYS A 757 -26.31 34.09 -0.99
N ILE A 758 -26.42 34.90 0.07
CA ILE A 758 -27.50 34.88 1.06
C ILE A 758 -28.07 36.28 1.17
N THR A 759 -29.40 36.40 1.24
CA THR A 759 -30.10 37.68 1.48
C THR A 759 -30.94 37.56 2.74
N LEU A 760 -30.90 38.56 3.62
CA LEU A 760 -31.92 38.71 4.65
C LEU A 760 -33.09 39.47 4.00
N ARG A 761 -34.27 38.84 3.96
CA ARG A 761 -35.51 39.39 3.39
C ARG A 761 -36.32 40.20 4.40
N GLY A 762 -36.09 39.94 5.68
CA GLY A 762 -36.66 40.69 6.78
C GLY A 762 -36.38 40.05 8.13
N TYR A 763 -36.79 40.70 9.21
CA TYR A 763 -36.72 40.15 10.56
C TYR A 763 -37.85 40.67 11.46
N ASP A 764 -38.22 39.84 12.44
CA ASP A 764 -39.06 40.20 13.57
C ASP A 764 -38.22 40.30 14.85
N LEU A 765 -38.68 41.14 15.78
CA LEU A 765 -38.06 41.32 17.09
C LEU A 765 -39.17 41.32 18.15
N ALA A 766 -38.98 40.49 19.18
CA ALA A 766 -39.77 40.52 20.41
C ALA A 766 -38.81 40.62 21.61
N GLN A 767 -39.05 41.58 22.50
CA GLN A 767 -38.23 41.81 23.68
C GLN A 767 -39.09 41.70 24.94
N THR A 768 -38.48 41.10 25.97
CA THR A 768 -38.93 41.08 27.36
C THR A 768 -37.77 41.53 28.23
N ASP A 769 -38.02 41.83 29.50
CA ASP A 769 -37.01 42.26 30.48
C ASP A 769 -35.78 41.32 30.51
N ASN A 770 -35.99 40.01 30.29
CA ASN A 770 -34.97 38.97 30.44
C ASN A 770 -34.51 38.33 29.11
N THR A 771 -35.24 38.51 28.01
CA THR A 771 -34.94 37.82 26.74
C THR A 771 -35.29 38.68 25.52
N LEU A 772 -34.36 38.71 24.56
CA LEU A 772 -34.55 39.22 23.20
C LEU A 772 -34.67 38.03 22.23
N GLN A 773 -35.82 37.92 21.57
CA GLN A 773 -36.05 36.95 20.51
C GLN A 773 -36.03 37.66 19.15
N LEU A 774 -35.21 37.16 18.23
CA LEU A 774 -35.11 37.62 16.85
C LEU A 774 -35.50 36.48 15.91
N THR A 775 -36.41 36.75 14.97
CA THR A 775 -36.72 35.83 13.88
C THR A 775 -36.21 36.41 12.58
N PHE A 776 -35.30 35.71 11.91
CA PHE A 776 -34.73 36.09 10.63
C PHE A 776 -35.41 35.33 9.50
N TYR A 777 -35.66 36.00 8.38
CA TYR A 777 -36.12 35.37 7.14
C TYR A 777 -35.03 35.50 6.09
N TRP A 778 -34.23 34.45 5.96
CA TRP A 778 -33.14 34.39 5.00
C TRP A 778 -33.63 33.88 3.64
N GLN A 779 -32.87 34.15 2.58
CA GLN A 779 -33.05 33.54 1.28
C GLN A 779 -31.70 33.18 0.66
N GLY A 780 -31.52 31.90 0.30
CA GLY A 780 -30.40 31.46 -0.52
C GLY A 780 -30.61 31.85 -1.98
N LYS A 781 -29.65 32.54 -2.61
CA LYS A 781 -29.77 32.94 -4.03
C LYS A 781 -29.30 31.87 -5.02
N ARG A 782 -28.48 30.94 -4.57
CA ARG A 782 -27.79 29.90 -5.37
C ARG A 782 -27.35 28.75 -4.47
N PRO A 783 -26.97 27.58 -5.00
CA PRO A 783 -26.45 26.49 -4.19
C PRO A 783 -25.23 26.94 -3.38
N LEU A 784 -25.21 26.57 -2.10
CA LEU A 784 -24.18 26.93 -1.14
C LEU A 784 -23.35 25.69 -0.81
N ASN A 785 -22.07 25.69 -1.18
CA ASN A 785 -21.16 24.57 -0.89
C ASN A 785 -20.51 24.68 0.50
N ASP A 786 -20.55 25.88 1.10
CA ASP A 786 -20.01 26.15 2.43
C ASP A 786 -21.13 26.34 3.45
N SER A 787 -20.86 25.93 4.69
CA SER A 787 -21.72 26.14 5.84
C SER A 787 -21.34 27.44 6.56
N TYR A 788 -22.33 28.29 6.86
CA TYR A 788 -22.14 29.57 7.51
C TYR A 788 -22.87 29.64 8.86
N LYS A 789 -22.20 30.15 9.88
CA LYS A 789 -22.77 30.49 11.19
C LYS A 789 -23.25 31.92 11.19
N ARG A 790 -24.46 32.15 11.69
CA ARG A 790 -24.97 33.47 12.06
C ARG A 790 -24.40 33.86 13.42
N PHE A 791 -23.96 35.11 13.55
CA PHE A 791 -23.70 35.75 14.85
C PHE A 791 -24.65 36.93 15.04
N VAL A 792 -25.12 37.12 16.26
CA VAL A 792 -25.90 38.28 16.68
C VAL A 792 -25.25 38.88 17.92
N HIS A 793 -24.93 40.17 17.89
CA HIS A 793 -24.32 40.88 19.01
C HIS A 793 -25.23 42.03 19.48
N VAL A 794 -25.51 42.07 20.78
CA VAL A 794 -26.12 43.22 21.46
C VAL A 794 -24.99 44.07 22.01
N ILE A 795 -24.87 45.31 21.53
CA ILE A 795 -23.71 46.19 21.75
C ILE A 795 -24.13 47.48 22.45
N ASN A 796 -23.42 47.87 23.51
CA ASN A 796 -23.55 49.20 24.08
C ASN A 796 -22.90 50.24 23.13
N PRO A 797 -23.64 51.21 22.58
CA PRO A 797 -23.12 52.15 21.59
C PRO A 797 -22.13 53.18 22.18
N GLU A 798 -22.10 53.38 23.51
CA GLU A 798 -21.19 54.31 24.19
C GLU A 798 -19.84 53.65 24.50
N THR A 799 -19.83 52.37 24.88
CA THR A 799 -18.60 51.64 25.24
C THR A 799 -18.05 50.75 24.12
N GLY A 800 -18.88 50.37 23.15
CA GLY A 800 -18.56 49.38 22.11
C GLY A 800 -18.55 47.93 22.58
N GLU A 801 -18.94 47.67 23.84
CA GLU A 801 -18.93 46.35 24.46
C GLU A 801 -20.11 45.48 23.99
N ILE A 802 -19.85 44.21 23.69
CA ILE A 802 -20.87 43.19 23.44
C ILE A 802 -21.39 42.70 24.79
N VAL A 803 -22.63 43.06 25.14
CA VAL A 803 -23.24 42.72 26.44
C VAL A 803 -24.04 41.40 26.41
N ALA A 804 -24.47 40.96 25.22
CA ALA A 804 -25.09 39.66 24.99
C ALA A 804 -24.90 39.23 23.52
N GLN A 805 -24.92 37.93 23.23
CA GLN A 805 -24.76 37.42 21.86
C GLN A 805 -25.41 36.04 21.63
N SER A 806 -25.64 35.68 20.36
CA SER A 806 -26.09 34.35 19.92
C SER A 806 -25.44 33.95 18.60
N ASP A 807 -24.62 32.90 18.65
CA ASP A 807 -23.84 32.40 17.53
C ASP A 807 -24.20 30.94 17.22
N ALA A 808 -24.76 30.68 16.04
CA ALA A 808 -25.19 29.34 15.65
C ALA A 808 -25.22 29.16 14.13
N ILE A 809 -25.12 27.92 13.68
CA ILE A 809 -25.66 27.53 12.37
C ILE A 809 -27.18 27.77 12.39
N PRO A 810 -27.80 28.24 11.29
CA PRO A 810 -29.24 28.52 11.24
C PRO A 810 -30.12 27.39 11.79
N ARG A 811 -31.21 27.80 12.45
CA ARG A 811 -32.13 26.94 13.20
C ARG A 811 -31.43 26.14 14.31
N ASN A 812 -30.59 26.84 15.07
CA ASN A 812 -29.86 26.30 16.22
C ASN A 812 -29.17 24.95 15.90
N TRP A 813 -28.32 24.95 14.87
CA TRP A 813 -27.54 23.80 14.40
C TRP A 813 -28.32 22.67 13.69
N THR A 814 -29.61 22.85 13.41
CA THR A 814 -30.41 21.82 12.71
C THR A 814 -30.54 21.99 11.20
N TYR A 815 -30.19 23.16 10.62
CA TYR A 815 -30.37 23.42 9.19
C TYR A 815 -29.24 24.25 8.58
N PRO A 816 -28.09 23.63 8.25
CA PRO A 816 -26.93 24.33 7.70
C PRO A 816 -27.22 24.95 6.34
N THR A 817 -26.50 26.03 6.00
CA THR A 817 -26.70 26.74 4.73
C THR A 817 -26.43 25.87 3.50
N THR A 818 -25.64 24.80 3.63
CA THR A 818 -25.43 23.78 2.59
C THR A 818 -26.68 22.95 2.28
N ALA A 819 -27.69 22.95 3.15
CA ALA A 819 -28.97 22.31 2.92
C ALA A 819 -29.97 23.21 2.19
N TRP A 820 -29.70 24.51 2.03
CA TRP A 820 -30.67 25.48 1.49
C TRP A 820 -30.81 25.38 -0.03
N GLU A 821 -32.04 25.53 -0.52
CA GLU A 821 -32.34 25.55 -1.95
C GLU A 821 -32.31 26.97 -2.55
N PRO A 822 -31.96 27.13 -3.85
CA PRO A 822 -32.00 28.42 -4.52
C PRO A 822 -33.42 28.99 -4.56
N GLY A 823 -33.64 30.14 -3.91
CA GLY A 823 -34.93 30.80 -3.77
C GLY A 823 -35.67 30.50 -2.47
N GLU A 824 -35.23 29.51 -1.68
CA GLU A 824 -35.87 29.11 -0.43
C GLU A 824 -35.85 30.23 0.62
N ILE A 825 -37.01 30.51 1.23
CA ILE A 825 -37.10 31.34 2.43
C ILE A 825 -36.87 30.47 3.68
N VAL A 826 -35.84 30.78 4.45
CA VAL A 826 -35.48 30.08 5.69
C VAL A 826 -35.76 30.97 6.90
N ARG A 827 -36.82 30.63 7.64
CA ARG A 827 -37.14 31.21 8.96
C ARG A 827 -36.19 30.66 10.03
N ASP A 828 -35.52 31.53 10.77
CA ASP A 828 -34.43 31.17 11.68
C ASP A 828 -34.53 32.00 12.97
N VAL A 829 -34.70 31.34 14.12
CA VAL A 829 -34.96 32.01 15.41
C VAL A 829 -33.68 32.01 16.26
N ALA A 830 -33.37 33.17 16.83
CA ALA A 830 -32.33 33.35 17.84
C ALA A 830 -32.95 33.90 19.12
N GLU A 831 -32.67 33.23 20.24
CA GLU A 831 -33.01 33.70 21.58
C GLU A 831 -31.74 34.13 22.30
N ILE A 832 -31.74 35.38 22.77
CA ILE A 832 -30.60 36.03 23.42
C ILE A 832 -31.04 36.36 24.85
N PRO A 833 -30.52 35.66 25.86
CA PRO A 833 -30.72 36.04 27.25
C PRO A 833 -30.15 37.44 27.50
N LEU A 834 -30.95 38.29 28.13
CA LEU A 834 -30.56 39.62 28.59
C LEU A 834 -30.38 39.67 30.12
N ASP A 835 -30.47 38.52 30.81
CA ASP A 835 -30.25 38.42 32.25
C ASP A 835 -28.88 39.00 32.65
N GLY A 836 -28.86 40.01 33.52
CA GLY A 836 -27.64 40.71 33.94
C GLY A 836 -27.16 41.84 33.01
N VAL A 837 -27.77 42.01 31.82
CA VAL A 837 -27.62 43.25 31.03
C VAL A 837 -28.34 44.37 31.77
N ALA A 838 -27.67 45.51 31.97
CA ALA A 838 -28.22 46.67 32.66
C ALA A 838 -29.27 47.42 31.81
N ASP A 839 -30.07 48.26 32.45
CA ASP A 839 -31.01 49.15 31.78
C ASP A 839 -30.22 50.19 30.95
N GLY A 840 -30.60 50.38 29.68
CA GLY A 840 -29.87 51.21 28.74
C GLY A 840 -30.24 50.99 27.27
N ARG A 841 -29.67 51.81 26.40
CA ARG A 841 -29.85 51.73 24.94
C ARG A 841 -28.79 50.86 24.30
N TYR A 842 -29.19 49.87 23.50
CA TYR A 842 -28.31 48.88 22.87
C TYR A 842 -28.55 48.73 21.37
N GLN A 843 -27.48 48.52 20.60
CA GLN A 843 -27.54 48.24 19.17
C GLN A 843 -27.47 46.73 18.89
N ILE A 844 -28.32 46.25 17.99
CA ILE A 844 -28.31 44.83 17.57
C ILE A 844 -27.61 44.72 16.22
N TRP A 845 -26.50 44.00 16.20
CA TRP A 845 -25.68 43.74 15.01
C TRP A 845 -25.75 42.27 14.59
N LEU A 846 -25.83 42.02 13.29
CA LEU A 846 -25.98 40.69 12.68
C LEU A 846 -24.86 40.45 11.66
N GLY A 847 -24.36 39.22 11.56
CA GLY A 847 -23.52 38.83 10.44
C GLY A 847 -23.40 37.33 10.26
N LEU A 848 -22.62 36.95 9.24
CA LEU A 848 -22.34 35.57 8.88
C LEU A 848 -20.82 35.31 8.94
N THR A 849 -20.44 34.13 9.41
CA THR A 849 -19.06 33.63 9.42
C THR A 849 -18.98 32.25 8.78
N HIS A 850 -17.88 31.94 8.11
CA HIS A 850 -17.63 30.60 7.59
C HIS A 850 -17.41 29.61 8.74
N GLU A 851 -18.11 28.46 8.74
CA GLU A 851 -18.15 27.53 9.88
C GLU A 851 -16.76 27.09 10.37
N LEU A 852 -15.88 26.70 9.45
CA LEU A 852 -14.57 26.13 9.74
C LEU A 852 -13.44 27.17 9.94
N SER A 853 -13.30 28.17 9.05
CA SER A 853 -12.24 29.18 9.16
C SER A 853 -12.58 30.34 10.10
N GLY A 854 -13.86 30.60 10.36
CA GLY A 854 -14.32 31.75 11.15
C GLY A 854 -14.34 33.09 10.39
N ASP A 855 -13.97 33.11 9.10
CA ASP A 855 -13.93 34.33 8.29
C ASP A 855 -15.32 34.98 8.18
N ARG A 856 -15.39 36.30 8.38
CA ARG A 856 -16.64 37.06 8.25
C ARG A 856 -16.99 37.31 6.79
N LEU A 857 -18.28 37.24 6.47
CA LEU A 857 -18.79 37.56 5.14
C LEU A 857 -19.22 39.03 5.09
N THR A 858 -18.77 39.73 4.04
CA THR A 858 -19.19 41.10 3.74
C THR A 858 -20.68 41.15 3.39
N VAL A 859 -21.42 42.02 4.06
CA VAL A 859 -22.81 42.38 3.76
C VAL A 859 -22.87 43.69 2.98
N SER A 860 -23.86 43.81 2.09
CA SER A 860 -24.35 45.07 1.53
C SER A 860 -25.74 45.35 2.11
N ASP A 861 -25.97 46.54 2.66
CA ASP A 861 -27.20 46.90 3.41
C ASP A 861 -28.45 47.17 2.55
N GLY A 862 -28.34 47.02 1.24
CA GLY A 862 -29.41 47.34 0.28
C GLY A 862 -29.42 48.81 -0.18
N ALA A 863 -28.82 49.73 0.58
CA ALA A 863 -28.50 51.09 0.13
C ALA A 863 -27.14 51.15 -0.61
N GLY A 864 -26.35 50.07 -0.51
CA GLY A 864 -25.07 49.90 -1.21
C GLY A 864 -23.85 50.15 -0.32
N GLN A 865 -24.05 50.38 0.98
CA GLN A 865 -22.95 50.44 1.93
C GLN A 865 -22.54 49.00 2.32
N THR A 866 -21.24 48.76 2.43
CA THR A 866 -20.68 47.45 2.77
C THR A 866 -19.90 47.44 4.09
N ASP A 867 -20.05 46.37 4.86
CA ASP A 867 -19.39 46.11 6.15
C ASP A 867 -19.32 44.58 6.37
N GLU A 868 -18.71 44.10 7.45
CA GLU A 868 -18.71 42.68 7.89
C GLU A 868 -19.92 42.32 8.76
N ARG A 869 -20.75 43.31 9.10
CA ARG A 869 -21.95 43.17 9.94
C ARG A 869 -23.00 44.22 9.60
N LEU A 870 -24.26 43.87 9.78
CA LEU A 870 -25.43 44.71 9.55
C LEU A 870 -25.97 45.21 10.89
N LEU A 871 -26.17 46.52 11.04
CA LEU A 871 -26.97 47.06 12.14
C LEU A 871 -28.45 46.79 11.82
N LEU A 872 -29.12 45.98 12.63
CA LEU A 872 -30.54 45.69 12.46
C LEU A 872 -31.40 46.82 13.00
N THR A 873 -31.24 47.11 14.28
CA THR A 873 -32.02 48.11 15.01
C THR A 873 -31.33 48.49 16.32
N THR A 874 -31.95 49.43 17.04
CA THR A 874 -31.59 49.80 18.42
C THR A 874 -32.77 49.46 19.33
N ILE A 875 -32.48 48.87 20.47
CA ILE A 875 -33.45 48.59 21.54
C ILE A 875 -33.13 49.42 22.78
N ASP A 876 -34.16 49.67 23.59
CA ASP A 876 -34.01 50.15 24.95
C ASP A 876 -34.37 48.97 25.88
N LYS A 877 -33.49 48.65 26.83
CA LYS A 877 -33.74 47.72 27.94
C LYS A 877 -33.94 48.54 29.22
#